data_AF-A0A1A7C161-F1
#
_entry.id   AF-A0A1A7C161-F1
#
_cell.length_a   1.000
_cell.length_b   1.000
_cell.length_c   1.000
_cell.angle_alpha   90.00
_cell.angle_beta   90.00
_cell.angle_gamma   90.00
#
_symmetry.space_group_name_H-M   'P 1'
#
loop_
_entity.id
_entity.type
_entity.pdbx_description
1 polymer ?
#
loop_
_entity_poly.entity_id
_entity_poly.type
_entity_poly.pdbx_seq_one_letter_code
_entity_poly.pdbx_strand_id
1 'polypeptide(L)'
;MSALLGERDRLIMNTVPRYATPMDRALMLTASATMFEVSAAGVPTPETITFSALMLGAVGDITFSSEPAVSMAVANGNAVLNYADMSASIVTVTASTVIEGVTYHARQTVAKTQALDLTPPPAPTGLAATGHPATITLAWNAAPANYSNLSHTEVWRAPTNNFAQAALVGRADGREYTDPVGPGAFRYYWIRYVSRAAIPGPYNASSGTVGASDVEVEHLLQVLTQQITESQLYADLGAKIDLIEPTRDAVADLEQVFGDTVAAAASAAQAAQAAATALLDAAKAEAAAGGASQYASQANQSATNASTSAGTASTSAGQSSQAATAAGDSAAAAESAASTAANAAGEAGASASAALISKNAAAGSVSAAGVQAAASTQSAIEAKAARDAASESASASLQSAGSASASSTEAGTAASQAANSALLAAESRNAAGGSAAAAAGSAGTAGAKSTEAGQSAEAARVDRVAAQAAFSQAAGAAQAASGSAETADARATAAGQSALAASNAATTAGTAAGQAGSYLQQVAQSATNADGSAQAAASYLQQAQAVLADPITGLVASYAAVSQQAIATATSLGQVQAKYAVRVDAGGVAGGFELIGGGGAIDFGVRATTFYVASPAGSGIASAVPFIVRTTETIIGGVTIPIGMYVADAFIQNASITNAKIGGDIWASNFVAGQSGWRLYRSGDMEINNLRARGAIAGGAFTGADWPAAGGGFYLGPDVFRIGSQPSGKYFEVNSSGDVHSPQFNIDGGLARFSGELAGVIGTFSLVRSPTRAGPAGNA
;
A
#
# COMPACT_ATOMS: atom_id res chain seq x y z
N MET A 1 58.28 6.08 -102.21
CA MET A 1 58.22 7.49 -101.75
C MET A 1 56.76 7.89 -101.76
N SER A 2 56.21 8.25 -100.58
CA SER A 2 54.85 8.73 -100.33
C SER A 2 53.70 7.77 -100.65
N ALA A 3 52.58 7.74 -99.92
CA ALA A 3 52.13 8.35 -98.68
C ALA A 3 50.74 7.73 -98.44
N LEU A 4 50.17 7.93 -97.24
CA LEU A 4 48.83 7.51 -96.79
C LEU A 4 48.73 6.14 -96.09
N LEU A 5 49.81 5.64 -95.50
CA LEU A 5 49.72 4.87 -94.25
C LEU A 5 49.61 5.88 -93.10
N GLY A 6 48.41 6.15 -92.60
CA GLY A 6 48.32 6.88 -91.33
C GLY A 6 46.99 7.55 -90.96
N GLU A 7 46.12 7.91 -91.89
CA GLU A 7 44.91 8.68 -91.53
C GLU A 7 43.62 7.85 -91.48
N ARG A 8 43.46 6.84 -92.34
CA ARG A 8 42.28 5.97 -92.32
C ARG A 8 42.29 4.99 -91.12
N ASP A 9 43.47 4.46 -90.78
CA ASP A 9 43.66 3.62 -89.60
C ASP A 9 43.66 4.44 -88.29
N ARG A 10 44.11 5.71 -88.30
CA ARG A 10 43.97 6.58 -87.13
C ARG A 10 42.54 7.04 -86.87
N LEU A 11 41.68 7.20 -87.89
CA LEU A 11 40.28 7.55 -87.66
C LEU A 11 39.44 6.34 -87.17
N ILE A 12 39.81 5.12 -87.53
CA ILE A 12 39.13 3.90 -87.06
C ILE A 12 39.62 3.46 -85.67
N MET A 13 40.90 3.70 -85.33
CA MET A 13 41.40 3.48 -83.96
C MET A 13 40.98 4.56 -82.95
N ASN A 14 40.44 5.71 -83.39
CA ASN A 14 39.87 6.74 -82.49
C ASN A 14 38.35 6.71 -82.38
N THR A 15 37.65 5.76 -83.01
CA THR A 15 36.26 5.45 -82.65
C THR A 15 36.24 4.39 -81.56
N VAL A 16 35.96 4.85 -80.34
CA VAL A 16 35.49 4.15 -79.13
C VAL A 16 35.28 2.63 -79.29
N PRO A 17 35.90 1.78 -78.46
CA PRO A 17 35.47 0.39 -78.30
C PRO A 17 33.98 0.34 -77.89
N ARG A 18 33.09 0.09 -78.85
CA ARG A 18 31.64 -0.09 -78.65
C ARG A 18 31.24 -1.47 -78.11
N TYR A 19 32.19 -2.21 -77.52
CA TYR A 19 31.93 -3.52 -76.93
C TYR A 19 32.70 -3.74 -75.61
N ALA A 20 32.73 -2.73 -74.76
CA ALA A 20 32.72 -2.99 -73.32
C ALA A 20 31.25 -3.08 -72.89
N THR A 21 30.88 -4.11 -72.12
CA THR A 21 29.63 -4.12 -71.36
C THR A 21 29.46 -2.75 -70.69
N PRO A 22 28.26 -2.11 -70.69
CA PRO A 22 28.08 -0.87 -69.95
C PRO A 22 28.41 -1.17 -68.49
N MET A 23 29.60 -0.78 -68.05
CA MET A 23 29.90 -0.66 -66.65
C MET A 23 29.21 0.63 -66.27
N ASP A 24 28.11 0.53 -65.52
CA ASP A 24 27.50 1.68 -64.87
C ASP A 24 28.55 2.28 -63.94
N ARG A 25 29.26 3.27 -64.46
CA ARG A 25 30.31 4.01 -63.78
C ARG A 25 29.65 5.24 -63.16
N ALA A 26 29.65 5.28 -61.84
CA ALA A 26 29.06 6.37 -61.08
C ALA A 26 29.98 6.75 -59.92
N LEU A 27 30.21 8.05 -59.77
CA LEU A 27 30.81 8.60 -58.57
C LEU A 27 29.69 8.86 -57.57
N MET A 28 29.76 8.24 -56.40
CA MET A 28 28.84 8.51 -55.31
C MET A 28 29.54 9.33 -54.22
N LEU A 29 28.83 10.31 -53.68
CA LEU A 29 29.27 11.12 -52.55
C LEU A 29 28.22 10.99 -51.44
N THR A 30 28.69 10.70 -50.23
CA THR A 30 27.86 10.61 -49.04
C THR A 30 28.47 11.47 -47.93
N ALA A 31 27.62 12.11 -47.13
CA ALA A 31 28.03 12.94 -46.01
C ALA A 31 27.45 12.35 -44.72
N SER A 32 28.23 12.42 -43.65
CA SER A 32 27.81 12.00 -42.30
C SER A 32 26.62 12.79 -41.75
N ALA A 33 26.42 14.04 -42.19
CA ALA A 33 25.22 14.84 -41.98
C ALA A 33 25.07 15.87 -43.12
N THR A 34 23.87 16.43 -43.29
CA THR A 34 23.58 17.47 -44.30
C THR A 34 23.46 18.87 -43.69
N MET A 35 23.65 19.02 -42.39
CA MET A 35 23.54 20.31 -41.70
C MET A 35 24.35 20.33 -40.40
N PHE A 36 24.78 21.53 -40.03
CA PHE A 36 25.25 21.88 -38.70
C PHE A 36 24.12 22.56 -37.94
N GLU A 37 23.61 21.92 -36.89
CA GLU A 37 22.73 22.60 -35.95
C GLU A 37 23.58 23.36 -34.93
N VAL A 38 23.33 24.66 -34.81
CA VAL A 38 24.05 25.52 -33.89
C VAL A 38 23.13 25.85 -32.72
N SER A 39 23.51 25.41 -31.52
CA SER A 39 22.80 25.78 -30.30
C SER A 39 22.79 27.30 -30.10
N ALA A 40 21.88 27.80 -29.25
CA ALA A 40 21.89 29.20 -28.85
C ALA A 40 23.23 29.64 -28.21
N ALA A 41 24.00 28.70 -27.66
CA ALA A 41 25.33 28.92 -27.09
C ALA A 41 26.47 28.92 -28.14
N GLY A 42 26.15 28.79 -29.42
CA GLY A 42 27.14 28.81 -30.52
C GLY A 42 27.88 27.49 -30.75
N VAL A 43 27.52 26.42 -30.02
CA VAL A 43 28.13 25.09 -30.17
C VAL A 43 27.46 24.33 -31.32
N PRO A 44 28.21 23.88 -32.34
CA PRO A 44 27.66 23.11 -33.46
C PRO A 44 27.50 21.62 -33.13
N THR A 45 26.52 20.96 -33.75
CA THR A 45 26.36 19.50 -33.70
C THR A 45 25.97 18.97 -35.09
N PRO A 46 26.73 18.02 -35.68
CA PRO A 46 28.06 17.55 -35.25
C PRO A 46 29.13 18.66 -35.37
N GLU A 47 30.32 18.50 -34.77
CA GLU A 47 31.40 19.50 -34.87
C GLU A 47 32.09 19.48 -36.27
N THR A 48 32.10 18.31 -36.90
CA THR A 48 32.67 18.07 -38.23
C THR A 48 31.74 17.19 -39.07
N ILE A 49 31.77 17.38 -40.39
CA ILE A 49 31.05 16.54 -41.36
C ILE A 49 32.08 15.92 -42.29
N THR A 50 32.16 14.59 -42.25
CA THR A 50 32.97 13.80 -43.18
C THR A 50 32.16 13.46 -44.43
N PHE A 51 32.79 13.63 -45.58
CA PHE A 51 32.31 13.25 -46.91
C PHE A 51 33.12 12.07 -47.42
N SER A 52 32.44 10.99 -47.80
CA SER A 52 33.03 9.79 -48.37
C SER A 52 32.62 9.63 -49.82
N ALA A 53 33.59 9.60 -50.70
CA ALA A 53 33.39 9.39 -52.12
C ALA A 53 33.82 7.98 -52.54
N LEU A 54 32.99 7.29 -53.31
CA LEU A 54 33.29 5.97 -53.86
C LEU A 54 33.05 5.97 -55.36
N MET A 55 34.03 5.49 -56.11
CA MET A 55 33.88 5.26 -57.54
C MET A 55 33.46 3.79 -57.77
N LEU A 56 32.32 3.59 -58.44
CA LEU A 56 31.86 2.26 -58.86
C LEU A 56 32.38 1.94 -60.27
N GLY A 57 32.92 0.73 -60.45
CA GLY A 57 33.27 0.19 -61.76
C GLY A 57 34.54 0.76 -62.41
N ALA A 58 35.36 1.52 -61.68
CA ALA A 58 36.70 1.97 -62.09
C ALA A 58 37.54 2.42 -60.88
N VAL A 59 38.85 2.58 -61.09
CA VAL A 59 39.78 3.18 -60.11
C VAL A 59 40.32 4.49 -60.70
N GLY A 60 40.18 5.59 -59.97
CA GLY A 60 40.68 6.91 -60.35
C GLY A 60 40.89 7.78 -59.12
N ASP A 61 41.79 8.77 -59.22
CA ASP A 61 42.04 9.70 -58.14
C ASP A 61 40.85 10.65 -57.98
N ILE A 62 40.29 10.71 -56.77
CA ILE A 62 39.16 11.59 -56.45
C ILE A 62 39.69 12.87 -55.83
N THR A 63 39.24 14.00 -56.36
CA THR A 63 39.54 15.33 -55.82
C THR A 63 38.28 15.97 -55.26
N PHE A 64 38.40 16.76 -54.20
CA PHE A 64 37.30 17.47 -53.56
C PHE A 64 37.46 18.98 -53.74
N SER A 65 36.35 19.66 -54.00
CA SER A 65 36.25 21.12 -53.97
C SER A 65 34.98 21.54 -53.24
N SER A 66 34.90 22.80 -52.80
CA SER A 66 33.72 23.34 -52.16
C SER A 66 33.36 24.72 -52.73
N GLU A 67 32.06 25.05 -52.70
CA GLU A 67 31.55 26.38 -53.06
C GLU A 67 30.61 26.90 -51.95
N PRO A 68 30.90 28.03 -51.29
CA PRO A 68 32.15 28.81 -51.36
C PRO A 68 33.40 28.01 -50.96
N ALA A 69 34.58 28.49 -51.34
CA ALA A 69 35.84 27.79 -51.04
C ALA A 69 36.10 27.74 -49.52
N VAL A 70 36.24 26.53 -48.98
CA VAL A 70 36.53 26.24 -47.57
C VAL A 70 37.69 25.25 -47.50
N SER A 71 38.59 25.45 -46.55
CA SER A 71 39.69 24.52 -46.28
C SER A 71 39.13 23.18 -45.78
N MET A 72 39.43 22.09 -46.50
CA MET A 72 39.02 20.72 -46.13
C MET A 72 40.25 19.83 -46.00
N ALA A 73 40.30 19.01 -44.96
CA ALA A 73 41.34 17.98 -44.82
C ALA A 73 40.91 16.72 -45.59
N VAL A 74 41.76 16.23 -46.49
CA VAL A 74 41.50 15.00 -47.27
C VAL A 74 42.48 13.91 -46.88
N ALA A 75 41.97 12.77 -46.42
CA ALA A 75 42.77 11.60 -46.08
C ALA A 75 42.01 10.31 -46.42
N ASN A 76 42.70 9.32 -47.00
CA ASN A 76 42.14 8.01 -47.34
C ASN A 76 40.82 8.05 -48.14
N GLY A 77 40.66 9.00 -49.06
CA GLY A 77 39.46 9.14 -49.90
C GLY A 77 38.26 9.85 -49.24
N ASN A 78 38.42 10.33 -47.99
CA ASN A 78 37.41 11.11 -47.28
C ASN A 78 37.85 12.57 -47.12
N ALA A 79 36.91 13.50 -47.26
CA ALA A 79 37.12 14.92 -47.01
C ALA A 79 36.34 15.38 -45.77
N VAL A 80 36.97 16.12 -44.87
CA VAL A 80 36.36 16.61 -43.62
C VAL A 80 36.14 18.12 -43.69
N LEU A 81 34.90 18.54 -43.42
CA LEU A 81 34.49 19.93 -43.28
C LEU A 81 34.23 20.23 -41.80
N ASN A 82 34.90 21.25 -41.24
CA ASN A 82 34.64 21.70 -39.88
C ASN A 82 33.68 22.89 -39.87
N TYR A 83 32.81 22.97 -38.86
CA TYR A 83 31.88 24.10 -38.72
C TYR A 83 32.58 25.47 -38.66
N ALA A 84 33.73 25.53 -37.97
CA ALA A 84 34.50 26.75 -37.76
C ALA A 84 35.10 27.32 -39.06
N ASP A 85 35.37 26.47 -40.05
CA ASP A 85 35.99 26.86 -41.31
C ASP A 85 34.97 27.38 -42.34
N MET A 86 33.67 27.13 -42.11
CA MET A 86 32.61 27.65 -42.96
C MET A 86 32.31 29.13 -42.66
N SER A 87 32.61 30.02 -43.60
CA SER A 87 32.24 31.44 -43.53
C SER A 87 30.81 31.73 -44.02
N ALA A 88 30.24 30.83 -44.82
CA ALA A 88 28.88 30.93 -45.36
C ALA A 88 27.91 29.97 -44.65
N SER A 89 26.61 30.32 -44.67
CA SER A 89 25.54 29.48 -44.10
C SER A 89 25.26 28.23 -44.93
N ILE A 90 25.74 28.15 -46.18
CA ILE A 90 25.57 26.99 -47.05
C ILE A 90 26.90 26.77 -47.78
N VAL A 91 27.36 25.52 -47.83
CA VAL A 91 28.53 25.08 -48.60
C VAL A 91 28.17 23.84 -49.38
N THR A 92 28.51 23.81 -50.67
CA THR A 92 28.35 22.63 -51.53
C THR A 92 29.70 22.00 -51.81
N VAL A 93 29.91 20.76 -51.39
CA VAL A 93 31.11 19.98 -51.64
C VAL A 93 30.91 19.16 -52.92
N THR A 94 31.87 19.23 -53.83
CA THR A 94 31.91 18.47 -55.08
C THR A 94 33.10 17.52 -55.07
N ALA A 95 32.85 16.22 -55.22
CA ALA A 95 33.88 15.24 -55.56
C ALA A 95 33.96 15.12 -57.08
N SER A 96 35.17 15.07 -57.63
CA SER A 96 35.39 14.90 -59.06
C SER A 96 36.56 13.98 -59.40
N THR A 97 36.41 13.18 -60.45
CA THR A 97 37.47 12.33 -60.99
C THR A 97 37.34 12.27 -62.52
N VAL A 98 38.47 12.06 -63.21
CA VAL A 98 38.52 11.96 -64.68
C VAL A 98 39.03 10.57 -65.04
N ILE A 99 38.24 9.82 -65.80
CA ILE A 99 38.61 8.49 -66.28
C ILE A 99 38.37 8.45 -67.77
N GLU A 100 39.42 8.12 -68.53
CA GLU A 100 39.37 8.00 -70.00
C GLU A 100 38.80 9.25 -70.70
N GLY A 101 39.06 10.44 -70.15
CA GLY A 101 38.62 11.73 -70.70
C GLY A 101 37.20 12.16 -70.33
N VAL A 102 36.47 11.38 -69.54
CA VAL A 102 35.14 11.74 -69.01
C VAL A 102 35.24 12.13 -67.54
N THR A 103 34.73 13.31 -67.20
CA THR A 103 34.70 13.81 -65.81
C THR A 103 33.41 13.41 -65.12
N TYR A 104 33.53 12.74 -63.98
CA TYR A 104 32.40 12.40 -63.11
C TYR A 104 32.36 13.35 -61.93
N HIS A 105 31.17 13.79 -61.57
CA HIS A 105 30.94 14.70 -60.45
C HIS A 105 29.85 14.17 -59.53
N ALA A 106 30.08 14.28 -58.23
CA ALA A 106 29.07 14.07 -57.21
C ALA A 106 29.06 15.27 -56.27
N ARG A 107 27.88 15.77 -55.92
CA ARG A 107 27.73 16.99 -55.11
C ARG A 107 26.88 16.74 -53.89
N GLN A 108 27.25 17.37 -52.79
CA GLN A 108 26.47 17.36 -51.56
C GLN A 108 26.52 18.72 -50.88
N THR A 109 25.36 19.21 -50.47
CA THR A 109 25.21 20.53 -49.84
C THR A 109 25.01 20.37 -48.34
N VAL A 110 25.68 21.23 -47.57
CA VAL A 110 25.58 21.34 -46.12
C VAL A 110 25.19 22.75 -45.73
N ALA A 111 24.24 22.89 -44.79
CA ALA A 111 23.77 24.18 -44.28
C ALA A 111 24.08 24.38 -42.79
N LYS A 112 24.13 25.65 -42.35
CA LYS A 112 24.12 26.08 -40.95
C LYS A 112 22.71 26.54 -40.59
N THR A 113 22.16 26.01 -39.51
CA THR A 113 20.87 26.46 -38.98
C THR A 113 20.97 26.69 -37.49
N GLN A 114 20.52 27.85 -37.03
CA GLN A 114 20.43 28.13 -35.60
C GLN A 114 19.17 27.48 -35.02
N ALA A 115 19.31 26.76 -33.92
CA ALA A 115 18.17 26.20 -33.21
C ALA A 115 17.32 27.33 -32.59
N LEU A 116 15.99 27.28 -32.75
CA LEU A 116 15.08 28.21 -32.06
C LEU A 116 15.13 27.95 -30.55
N ASP A 117 15.19 29.02 -29.75
CA ASP A 117 15.02 28.92 -28.30
C ASP A 117 13.53 28.76 -27.97
N LEU A 118 13.16 27.52 -27.66
CA LEU A 118 11.79 27.12 -27.31
C LEU A 118 11.53 27.16 -25.81
N THR A 119 12.45 27.71 -24.99
CA THR A 119 12.25 27.78 -23.54
C THR A 119 11.00 28.60 -23.19
N PRO A 120 10.00 28.00 -22.52
CA PRO A 120 8.80 28.73 -22.13
C PRO A 120 9.15 29.83 -21.11
N PRO A 121 8.53 31.03 -21.20
CA PRO A 121 8.67 32.04 -20.18
C PRO A 121 8.15 31.57 -18.81
N PRO A 122 8.72 32.05 -17.69
CA PRO A 122 8.15 31.84 -16.36
C PRO A 122 6.83 32.61 -16.18
N ALA A 123 6.09 32.35 -15.10
CA ALA A 123 4.89 33.11 -14.76
C ALA A 123 5.24 34.57 -14.39
N PRO A 124 4.50 35.58 -14.86
CA PRO A 124 4.62 36.93 -14.34
C PRO A 124 4.28 37.02 -12.85
N THR A 125 4.89 37.96 -12.14
CA THR A 125 4.65 38.16 -10.69
C THR A 125 4.29 39.62 -10.38
N GLY A 126 3.64 39.84 -9.23
CA GLY A 126 3.38 41.19 -8.73
C GLY A 126 2.32 41.99 -9.49
N LEU A 127 1.35 41.33 -10.16
CA LEU A 127 0.26 42.04 -10.84
C LEU A 127 -0.63 42.78 -9.81
N ALA A 128 -0.70 44.09 -9.93
CA ALA A 128 -1.57 44.98 -9.15
C ALA A 128 -2.48 45.80 -10.08
N ALA A 129 -3.69 46.13 -9.60
CA ALA A 129 -4.66 46.96 -10.32
C ALA A 129 -5.05 48.18 -9.47
N THR A 130 -4.97 49.37 -10.06
CA THR A 130 -5.29 50.64 -9.42
C THR A 130 -6.45 51.32 -10.15
N GLY A 131 -7.48 51.70 -9.40
CA GLY A 131 -8.66 52.40 -9.90
C GLY A 131 -8.43 53.89 -10.12
N HIS A 132 -8.98 54.42 -11.20
CA HIS A 132 -9.14 55.85 -11.46
C HIS A 132 -10.55 56.12 -12.01
N PRO A 133 -11.02 57.37 -12.05
CA PRO A 133 -12.26 57.71 -12.75
C PRO A 133 -12.22 57.21 -14.20
N ALA A 134 -13.15 56.31 -14.53
CA ALA A 134 -13.32 55.66 -15.83
C ALA A 134 -12.22 54.71 -16.35
N THR A 135 -11.12 54.49 -15.62
CA THR A 135 -10.02 53.59 -16.06
C THR A 135 -9.45 52.74 -14.91
N ILE A 136 -8.79 51.64 -15.26
CA ILE A 136 -8.02 50.79 -14.33
C ILE A 136 -6.60 50.62 -14.89
N THR A 137 -5.58 50.95 -14.10
CA THR A 137 -4.18 50.77 -14.48
C THR A 137 -3.61 49.51 -13.83
N LEU A 138 -2.95 48.67 -14.63
CA LEU A 138 -2.30 47.43 -14.23
C LEU A 138 -0.78 47.61 -14.27
N ALA A 139 -0.09 47.10 -13.25
CA ALA A 139 1.38 47.07 -13.19
C ALA A 139 1.89 45.71 -12.70
N TRP A 140 3.05 45.27 -13.17
CA TRP A 140 3.66 43.98 -12.79
C TRP A 140 5.21 44.03 -12.79
N ASN A 141 5.84 42.99 -12.24
CA ASN A 141 7.30 42.90 -12.16
C ASN A 141 7.96 42.59 -13.52
N ALA A 142 9.26 42.85 -13.62
CA ALA A 142 10.07 42.39 -14.76
C ALA A 142 10.08 40.85 -14.86
N ALA A 143 10.25 40.32 -16.08
CA ALA A 143 10.69 38.93 -16.21
C ALA A 143 12.08 38.76 -15.53
N PRO A 144 12.38 37.57 -14.98
CA PRO A 144 13.67 37.28 -14.35
C PRO A 144 14.84 37.62 -15.27
N ALA A 145 15.93 38.19 -14.73
CA ALA A 145 17.08 38.64 -15.52
C ALA A 145 17.76 37.53 -16.33
N ASN A 146 17.58 36.27 -15.94
CA ASN A 146 18.06 35.09 -16.63
C ASN A 146 17.15 34.63 -17.80
N TYR A 147 16.03 35.31 -18.06
CA TYR A 147 15.13 35.03 -19.19
C TYR A 147 15.14 36.19 -20.20
N SER A 148 15.97 36.08 -21.24
CA SER A 148 16.15 37.11 -22.29
C SER A 148 15.25 36.91 -23.52
N ASN A 149 14.58 35.76 -23.63
CA ASN A 149 13.76 35.37 -24.78
C ASN A 149 12.30 35.89 -24.73
N LEU A 150 12.01 36.91 -23.91
CA LEU A 150 10.68 37.51 -23.83
C LEU A 150 10.37 38.35 -25.09
N SER A 151 9.14 38.23 -25.60
CA SER A 151 8.59 39.11 -26.64
C SER A 151 7.68 40.18 -26.04
N HIS A 152 6.58 39.79 -25.39
CA HIS A 152 5.56 40.70 -24.84
C HIS A 152 4.76 40.01 -23.72
N THR A 153 3.92 40.78 -23.02
CA THR A 153 2.95 40.29 -22.03
C THR A 153 1.54 40.39 -22.59
N GLU A 154 0.74 39.33 -22.50
CA GLU A 154 -0.69 39.37 -22.84
C GLU A 154 -1.53 39.70 -21.60
N VAL A 155 -2.53 40.58 -21.75
CA VAL A 155 -3.44 41.02 -20.68
C VAL A 155 -4.86 40.56 -20.97
N TRP A 156 -5.45 39.85 -20.02
CA TRP A 156 -6.76 39.21 -20.11
C TRP A 156 -7.72 39.78 -19.05
N ARG A 157 -8.99 39.95 -19.40
CA ARG A 157 -10.02 40.56 -18.54
C ARG A 157 -11.33 39.78 -18.53
N ALA A 158 -11.96 39.64 -17.37
CA ALA A 158 -13.30 39.08 -17.20
C ALA A 158 -14.20 39.94 -16.28
N PRO A 159 -15.54 39.86 -16.42
CA PRO A 159 -16.49 40.51 -15.50
C PRO A 159 -16.64 39.77 -14.17
N THR A 160 -16.26 38.48 -14.10
CA THR A 160 -16.28 37.65 -12.89
C THR A 160 -14.92 36.99 -12.68
N ASN A 161 -14.63 36.48 -11.47
CA ASN A 161 -13.37 35.79 -11.17
C ASN A 161 -13.33 34.37 -11.77
N ASN A 162 -13.48 34.28 -13.08
CA ASN A 162 -13.47 33.03 -13.84
C ASN A 162 -12.71 33.22 -15.15
N PHE A 163 -11.55 32.58 -15.27
CA PHE A 163 -10.71 32.67 -16.45
C PHE A 163 -11.40 32.19 -17.73
N ALA A 164 -12.39 31.29 -17.65
CA ALA A 164 -13.15 30.83 -18.83
C ALA A 164 -13.96 31.95 -19.50
N GLN A 165 -14.22 33.05 -18.79
CA GLN A 165 -14.88 34.26 -19.32
C GLN A 165 -13.87 35.36 -19.66
N ALA A 166 -12.58 35.11 -19.53
CA ALA A 166 -11.56 36.11 -19.78
C ALA A 166 -11.34 36.28 -21.30
N ALA A 167 -11.39 37.53 -21.76
CA ALA A 167 -11.03 37.91 -23.11
C ALA A 167 -9.67 38.63 -23.11
N LEU A 168 -8.85 38.41 -24.15
CA LEU A 168 -7.63 39.17 -24.38
C LEU A 168 -8.00 40.62 -24.69
N VAL A 169 -7.53 41.55 -23.85
CA VAL A 169 -7.83 42.99 -23.98
C VAL A 169 -6.65 43.79 -24.51
N GLY A 170 -5.42 43.29 -24.35
CA GLY A 170 -4.25 43.97 -24.85
C GLY A 170 -2.95 43.17 -24.77
N ARG A 171 -1.92 43.72 -25.42
CA ARG A 171 -0.53 43.26 -25.33
C ARG A 171 0.33 44.43 -24.87
N ALA A 172 1.25 44.16 -23.95
CA ALA A 172 2.15 45.16 -23.41
C ALA A 172 3.60 44.73 -23.61
N ASP A 173 4.40 45.59 -24.25
CA ASP A 173 5.84 45.42 -24.40
C ASP A 173 6.61 45.86 -23.14
N GLY A 174 5.93 46.61 -22.26
CA GLY A 174 6.43 47.10 -20.97
C GLY A 174 5.87 46.35 -19.76
N ARG A 175 5.85 47.02 -18.60
CA ARG A 175 5.42 46.46 -17.30
C ARG A 175 4.08 47.01 -16.80
N GLU A 176 3.39 47.78 -17.63
CA GLU A 176 2.15 48.48 -17.30
C GLU A 176 1.15 48.41 -18.47
N TYR A 177 -0.14 48.47 -18.14
CA TYR A 177 -1.25 48.53 -19.11
C TYR A 177 -2.46 49.25 -18.49
N THR A 178 -3.08 50.18 -19.21
CA THR A 178 -4.28 50.90 -18.76
C THR A 178 -5.51 50.43 -19.54
N ASP A 179 -6.53 49.98 -18.81
CA ASP A 179 -7.80 49.50 -19.35
C ASP A 179 -8.95 50.52 -19.13
N PRO A 180 -9.56 51.08 -20.19
CA PRO A 180 -10.70 51.97 -20.08
C PRO A 180 -12.00 51.16 -19.85
N VAL A 181 -12.62 51.33 -18.69
CA VAL A 181 -13.78 50.51 -18.25
C VAL A 181 -15.05 51.30 -17.94
N GLY A 182 -14.98 52.63 -17.91
CA GLY A 182 -16.09 53.51 -17.49
C GLY A 182 -16.18 53.64 -15.97
N PRO A 183 -16.87 54.67 -15.42
CA PRO A 183 -16.92 54.90 -13.96
C PRO A 183 -17.70 53.79 -13.24
N GLY A 184 -17.31 53.47 -12.00
CA GLY A 184 -17.95 52.44 -11.17
C GLY A 184 -17.84 50.99 -11.66
N ALA A 185 -16.98 50.68 -12.63
CA ALA A 185 -16.79 49.33 -13.16
C ALA A 185 -15.85 48.46 -12.30
N PHE A 186 -16.20 47.17 -12.16
CA PHE A 186 -15.39 46.13 -11.51
C PHE A 186 -14.95 45.07 -12.53
N ARG A 187 -13.67 44.68 -12.53
CA ARG A 187 -13.07 43.72 -13.46
C ARG A 187 -12.01 42.83 -12.80
N TYR A 188 -11.79 41.64 -13.37
CA TYR A 188 -10.73 40.70 -12.97
C TYR A 188 -9.71 40.55 -14.10
N TYR A 189 -8.41 40.55 -13.75
CA TYR A 189 -7.31 40.53 -14.71
C TYR A 189 -6.33 39.38 -14.52
N TRP A 190 -5.79 38.88 -15.64
CA TRP A 190 -4.71 37.91 -15.72
C TRP A 190 -3.68 38.35 -16.75
N ILE A 191 -2.41 38.02 -16.51
CA ILE A 191 -1.32 38.28 -17.45
C ILE A 191 -0.47 37.03 -17.68
N ARG A 192 0.13 36.90 -18.87
CA ARG A 192 1.17 35.89 -19.16
C ARG A 192 2.25 36.46 -20.07
N TYR A 193 3.46 35.94 -19.93
CA TYR A 193 4.57 36.24 -20.84
C TYR A 193 4.52 35.34 -22.09
N VAL A 194 4.95 35.88 -23.23
CA VAL A 194 5.08 35.13 -24.50
C VAL A 194 6.50 35.28 -25.04
N SER A 195 7.13 34.18 -25.45
CA SER A 195 8.50 34.20 -25.99
C SER A 195 8.58 34.73 -27.42
N ARG A 196 9.79 35.03 -27.92
CA ARG A 196 10.00 35.42 -29.33
C ARG A 196 9.67 34.30 -30.33
N ALA A 197 9.69 33.05 -29.89
CA ALA A 197 9.23 31.89 -30.67
C ALA A 197 7.70 31.66 -30.55
N ALA A 198 6.95 32.66 -30.04
CA ALA A 198 5.50 32.60 -29.82
C ALA A 198 5.04 31.49 -28.85
N ILE A 199 5.92 31.06 -27.93
CA ILE A 199 5.59 30.07 -26.91
C ILE A 199 4.96 30.81 -25.70
N PRO A 200 3.69 30.52 -25.35
CA PRO A 200 3.05 31.13 -24.20
C PRO A 200 3.55 30.50 -22.89
N GLY A 201 3.89 31.34 -21.92
CA GLY A 201 4.13 30.94 -20.54
C GLY A 201 2.84 30.78 -19.73
N PRO A 202 2.93 30.31 -18.49
CA PRO A 202 1.80 30.25 -17.57
C PRO A 202 1.29 31.65 -17.20
N TYR A 203 0.01 31.74 -16.81
CA TYR A 203 -0.58 32.95 -16.25
C TYR A 203 -0.01 33.27 -14.86
N ASN A 204 -0.10 34.53 -14.45
CA ASN A 204 0.38 35.01 -13.15
C ASN A 204 -0.25 34.30 -11.94
N ALA A 205 -1.52 33.86 -12.05
CA ALA A 205 -2.25 33.13 -11.01
C ALA A 205 -3.49 32.44 -11.57
N SER A 206 -4.12 31.55 -10.79
CA SER A 206 -5.41 30.92 -11.12
C SER A 206 -6.62 31.83 -10.84
N SER A 207 -6.53 32.68 -9.81
CA SER A 207 -7.51 33.73 -9.50
C SER A 207 -7.09 35.04 -10.16
N GLY A 208 -8.06 35.81 -10.66
CA GLY A 208 -7.81 37.12 -11.26
C GLY A 208 -7.53 38.19 -10.21
N THR A 209 -6.68 39.15 -10.55
CA THR A 209 -6.47 40.36 -9.75
C THR A 209 -7.66 41.30 -9.97
N VAL A 210 -8.33 41.71 -8.89
CA VAL A 210 -9.50 42.61 -8.95
C VAL A 210 -9.07 44.06 -9.13
N GLY A 211 -9.77 44.79 -10.01
CA GLY A 211 -9.67 46.25 -10.15
C GLY A 211 -11.07 46.88 -10.19
N ALA A 212 -11.19 48.08 -9.61
CA ALA A 212 -12.43 48.84 -9.55
C ALA A 212 -12.16 50.31 -9.93
N SER A 213 -13.00 50.93 -10.75
CA SER A 213 -12.93 52.38 -11.06
C SER A 213 -13.88 53.18 -10.16
N ASP A 214 -13.56 54.44 -9.87
CA ASP A 214 -14.35 55.32 -8.99
C ASP A 214 -15.70 55.79 -9.58
N VAL A 215 -16.64 56.23 -8.74
CA VAL A 215 -17.98 56.81 -9.08
C VAL A 215 -18.04 58.33 -8.87
N GLU A 216 -18.90 59.05 -9.60
CA GLU A 216 -19.03 60.53 -9.58
C GLU A 216 -20.32 60.97 -8.83
N VAL A 217 -20.24 61.54 -7.61
CA VAL A 217 -21.38 61.68 -6.67
C VAL A 217 -21.86 63.14 -6.43
N GLU A 218 -21.08 64.16 -6.77
CA GLU A 218 -21.31 65.54 -6.26
C GLU A 218 -22.56 66.30 -6.80
N HIS A 219 -23.27 65.84 -7.82
CA HIS A 219 -24.34 66.62 -8.49
C HIS A 219 -25.79 66.32 -8.01
N LEU A 220 -26.04 65.19 -7.36
CA LEU A 220 -27.41 64.73 -7.06
C LEU A 220 -27.97 65.17 -5.69
N LEU A 221 -27.13 65.68 -4.79
CA LEU A 221 -27.51 66.02 -3.40
C LEU A 221 -28.14 67.41 -3.23
N GLN A 222 -28.07 68.30 -4.22
CA GLN A 222 -28.46 69.71 -4.04
C GLN A 222 -29.93 70.01 -4.40
N VAL A 223 -30.58 69.14 -5.17
CA VAL A 223 -31.94 69.37 -5.71
C VAL A 223 -33.04 68.86 -4.77
N LEU A 224 -32.77 67.84 -3.94
CA LEU A 224 -33.77 67.23 -3.06
C LEU A 224 -34.04 68.03 -1.77
N THR A 225 -33.11 68.89 -1.35
CA THR A 225 -33.08 69.46 0.01
C THR A 225 -33.95 70.71 0.19
N GLN A 226 -34.37 71.39 -0.89
CA GLN A 226 -35.10 72.66 -0.79
C GLN A 226 -36.64 72.55 -0.86
N GLN A 227 -37.21 71.41 -1.29
CA GLN A 227 -38.66 71.31 -1.53
C GLN A 227 -39.49 70.77 -0.35
N ILE A 228 -38.87 70.17 0.67
CA ILE A 228 -39.58 69.40 1.71
C ILE A 228 -39.91 70.24 2.95
N THR A 229 -39.23 71.37 3.15
CA THR A 229 -39.23 72.12 4.43
C THR A 229 -40.43 73.05 4.66
N GLU A 230 -41.29 73.31 3.67
CA GLU A 230 -42.32 74.37 3.74
C GLU A 230 -43.79 73.89 3.88
N SER A 231 -44.12 72.59 3.91
CA SER A 231 -45.53 72.13 3.82
C SER A 231 -46.16 71.61 5.11
N GLN A 232 -47.52 71.66 5.17
CA GLN A 232 -48.41 71.11 6.21
C GLN A 232 -48.14 69.62 6.55
N LEU A 233 -47.47 68.91 5.64
CA LEU A 233 -46.97 67.56 5.82
C LEU A 233 -45.96 67.46 6.98
N TYR A 234 -45.13 68.49 7.22
CA TYR A 234 -44.17 68.53 8.33
C TYR A 234 -44.86 68.48 9.71
N ALA A 235 -46.02 69.13 9.84
CA ALA A 235 -46.79 69.17 11.08
C ALA A 235 -47.57 67.86 11.34
N ASP A 236 -48.19 67.29 10.30
CA ASP A 236 -48.89 65.99 10.40
C ASP A 236 -47.91 64.82 10.59
N LEU A 237 -46.69 64.91 10.04
CA LEU A 237 -45.64 63.94 10.37
C LEU A 237 -45.11 64.13 11.78
N GLY A 238 -44.98 65.35 12.30
CA GLY A 238 -44.55 65.59 13.68
C GLY A 238 -45.44 64.88 14.71
N ALA A 239 -46.76 65.05 14.61
CA ALA A 239 -47.71 64.41 15.52
C ALA A 239 -47.80 62.88 15.36
N LYS A 240 -47.55 62.35 14.15
CA LYS A 240 -47.40 60.90 13.94
C LYS A 240 -46.04 60.36 14.41
N ILE A 241 -44.98 61.17 14.34
CA ILE A 241 -43.63 60.85 14.82
C ILE A 241 -43.62 60.68 16.34
N ASP A 242 -44.36 61.51 17.09
CA ASP A 242 -44.49 61.39 18.55
C ASP A 242 -45.21 60.09 18.98
N LEU A 243 -46.13 59.56 18.17
CA LEU A 243 -46.75 58.23 18.38
C LEU A 243 -45.83 57.07 17.96
N ILE A 244 -44.85 57.34 17.10
CA ILE A 244 -43.83 56.37 16.71
C ILE A 244 -42.74 56.28 17.79
N GLU A 245 -42.48 57.30 18.61
CA GLU A 245 -41.44 57.27 19.66
C GLU A 245 -41.50 56.04 20.60
N PRO A 246 -42.65 55.65 21.19
CA PRO A 246 -42.73 54.42 21.99
C PRO A 246 -42.48 53.14 21.18
N THR A 247 -42.81 53.18 19.89
CA THR A 247 -42.57 52.08 18.95
C THR A 247 -41.12 52.06 18.47
N ARG A 248 -40.45 53.23 18.43
CA ARG A 248 -39.05 53.42 18.06
C ARG A 248 -38.12 53.02 19.19
N ASP A 249 -38.51 53.31 20.43
CA ASP A 249 -37.83 52.84 21.64
C ASP A 249 -38.04 51.33 21.81
N ALA A 250 -39.24 50.80 21.54
CA ALA A 250 -39.47 49.35 21.49
C ALA A 250 -38.70 48.65 20.36
N VAL A 251 -38.59 49.24 19.17
CA VAL A 251 -37.78 48.72 18.04
C VAL A 251 -36.29 48.83 18.33
N ALA A 252 -35.82 49.89 18.98
CA ALA A 252 -34.43 50.04 19.42
C ALA A 252 -34.07 49.04 20.54
N ASP A 253 -34.99 48.78 21.48
CA ASP A 253 -34.85 47.74 22.51
C ASP A 253 -34.90 46.33 21.88
N LEU A 254 -35.71 46.12 20.84
CA LEU A 254 -35.73 44.88 20.03
C LEU A 254 -34.44 44.71 19.21
N GLU A 255 -33.88 45.78 18.63
CA GLU A 255 -32.57 45.77 17.94
C GLU A 255 -31.41 45.53 18.91
N GLN A 256 -31.51 46.03 20.15
CA GLN A 256 -30.52 45.82 21.21
C GLN A 256 -30.55 44.40 21.79
N VAL A 257 -31.74 43.78 21.86
CA VAL A 257 -31.94 42.42 22.41
C VAL A 257 -31.84 41.32 21.34
N PHE A 258 -32.18 41.60 20.07
CA PHE A 258 -32.29 40.59 19.00
C PHE A 258 -31.53 40.92 17.69
N GLY A 259 -30.99 42.13 17.52
CA GLY A 259 -30.26 42.58 16.31
C GLY A 259 -31.14 42.96 15.12
N ASP A 260 -30.67 43.86 14.24
CA ASP A 260 -31.38 44.30 13.03
C ASP A 260 -31.61 43.12 12.05
N THR A 261 -32.74 43.13 11.34
CA THR A 261 -33.03 42.30 10.15
C THR A 261 -31.86 42.17 9.18
N VAL A 262 -31.02 43.20 9.03
CA VAL A 262 -29.78 43.14 8.25
C VAL A 262 -28.75 42.16 8.85
N ALA A 263 -28.65 42.08 10.18
CA ALA A 263 -27.80 41.09 10.87
C ALA A 263 -28.35 39.66 10.74
N ALA A 264 -29.67 39.49 10.78
CA ALA A 264 -30.30 38.19 10.51
C ALA A 264 -30.12 37.74 9.05
N ALA A 265 -30.27 38.67 8.08
CA ALA A 265 -30.03 38.41 6.66
C ALA A 265 -28.54 38.16 6.36
N ALA A 266 -27.62 38.88 7.01
CA ALA A 266 -26.19 38.64 6.93
C ALA A 266 -25.83 37.25 7.49
N SER A 267 -26.42 36.85 8.62
CA SER A 267 -26.25 35.52 9.22
C SER A 267 -26.77 34.42 8.29
N ALA A 268 -27.92 34.63 7.64
CA ALA A 268 -28.47 33.69 6.67
C ALA A 268 -27.60 33.60 5.40
N ALA A 269 -27.07 34.72 4.90
CA ALA A 269 -26.15 34.76 3.77
C ALA A 269 -24.82 34.04 4.11
N GLN A 270 -24.30 34.25 5.32
CA GLN A 270 -23.10 33.56 5.81
C GLN A 270 -23.34 32.04 5.97
N ALA A 271 -24.52 31.63 6.44
CA ALA A 271 -24.90 30.23 6.50
C ALA A 271 -25.03 29.59 5.10
N ALA A 272 -25.59 30.32 4.13
CA ALA A 272 -25.66 29.87 2.73
C ALA A 272 -24.26 29.76 2.08
N GLN A 273 -23.36 30.71 2.37
CA GLN A 273 -21.97 30.68 1.91
C GLN A 273 -21.20 29.49 2.52
N ALA A 274 -21.43 29.20 3.81
CA ALA A 274 -20.85 28.06 4.50
C ALA A 274 -21.36 26.73 3.95
N ALA A 275 -22.66 26.62 3.65
CA ALA A 275 -23.26 25.44 3.02
C ALA A 275 -22.70 25.21 1.60
N ALA A 276 -22.52 26.27 0.81
CA ALA A 276 -21.91 26.18 -0.51
C ALA A 276 -20.44 25.72 -0.45
N THR A 277 -19.70 26.19 0.56
CA THR A 277 -18.30 25.77 0.79
C THR A 277 -18.22 24.29 1.20
N ALA A 278 -19.12 23.83 2.07
CA ALA A 278 -19.20 22.43 2.48
C ALA A 278 -19.51 21.47 1.32
N LEU A 279 -20.41 21.87 0.40
CA LEU A 279 -20.70 21.11 -0.81
C LEU A 279 -19.48 21.03 -1.75
N LEU A 280 -18.71 22.11 -1.86
CA LEU A 280 -17.49 22.15 -2.66
C LEU A 280 -16.39 21.25 -2.08
N ASP A 281 -16.29 21.18 -0.75
CA ASP A 281 -15.32 20.34 -0.06
C ASP A 281 -15.71 18.85 -0.08
N ALA A 282 -17.00 18.54 -0.01
CA ALA A 282 -17.50 17.18 -0.26
C ALA A 282 -17.14 16.72 -1.69
N ALA A 283 -17.32 17.58 -2.70
CA ALA A 283 -16.93 17.25 -4.07
C ALA A 283 -15.41 17.02 -4.25
N LYS A 284 -14.57 17.77 -3.52
CA LYS A 284 -13.10 17.52 -3.49
C LYS A 284 -12.76 16.20 -2.80
N ALA A 285 -13.49 15.83 -1.75
CA ALA A 285 -13.30 14.56 -1.05
C ALA A 285 -13.67 13.37 -1.94
N GLU A 286 -14.79 13.45 -2.67
CA GLU A 286 -15.19 12.43 -3.65
C GLU A 286 -14.14 12.29 -4.78
N ALA A 287 -13.61 13.41 -5.28
CA ALA A 287 -12.55 13.41 -6.28
C ALA A 287 -11.24 12.80 -5.76
N ALA A 288 -10.88 13.07 -4.51
CA ALA A 288 -9.71 12.47 -3.85
C ALA A 288 -9.88 10.95 -3.63
N ALA A 289 -11.08 10.50 -3.25
CA ALA A 289 -11.41 9.08 -3.15
C ALA A 289 -11.33 8.37 -4.52
N GLY A 290 -11.80 9.02 -5.59
CA GLY A 290 -11.65 8.53 -6.96
C GLY A 290 -10.18 8.39 -7.39
N GLY A 291 -9.34 9.37 -7.05
CA GLY A 291 -7.89 9.31 -7.27
C GLY A 291 -7.22 8.17 -6.51
N ALA A 292 -7.58 7.95 -5.24
CA ALA A 292 -7.05 6.85 -4.43
C ALA A 292 -7.38 5.47 -5.01
N SER A 293 -8.60 5.28 -5.54
CA SER A 293 -8.99 4.04 -6.21
C SER A 293 -8.21 3.79 -7.51
N GLN A 294 -7.88 4.83 -8.26
CA GLN A 294 -7.01 4.69 -9.45
C GLN A 294 -5.58 4.29 -9.06
N TYR A 295 -5.01 4.90 -8.01
CA TYR A 295 -3.68 4.55 -7.53
C TYR A 295 -3.59 3.11 -7.01
N ALA A 296 -4.63 2.64 -6.30
CA ALA A 296 -4.71 1.24 -5.85
C ALA A 296 -4.76 0.26 -7.05
N SER A 297 -5.50 0.62 -8.10
CA SER A 297 -5.60 -0.21 -9.32
C SER A 297 -4.26 -0.27 -10.07
N GLN A 298 -3.55 0.86 -10.16
CA GLN A 298 -2.21 0.93 -10.76
C GLN A 298 -1.16 0.16 -9.94
N ALA A 299 -1.25 0.19 -8.62
CA ALA A 299 -0.38 -0.61 -7.75
C ALA A 299 -0.57 -2.12 -7.97
N ASN A 300 -1.82 -2.58 -8.12
CA ASN A 300 -2.11 -3.98 -8.46
C ASN A 300 -1.57 -4.38 -9.85
N GLN A 301 -1.64 -3.49 -10.84
CA GLN A 301 -1.05 -3.73 -12.16
C GLN A 301 0.48 -3.86 -12.07
N SER A 302 1.15 -2.99 -11.31
CA SER A 302 2.59 -3.05 -11.10
C SER A 302 3.04 -4.31 -10.36
N ALA A 303 2.29 -4.76 -9.36
CA ALA A 303 2.54 -6.04 -8.66
C ALA A 303 2.42 -7.24 -9.61
N THR A 304 1.43 -7.22 -10.52
CA THR A 304 1.24 -8.26 -11.55
C THR A 304 2.40 -8.28 -12.54
N ASN A 305 2.89 -7.11 -12.97
CA ASN A 305 4.03 -7.00 -13.87
C ASN A 305 5.33 -7.52 -13.21
N ALA A 306 5.53 -7.22 -11.92
CA ALA A 306 6.67 -7.72 -11.15
C ALA A 306 6.66 -9.26 -11.02
N SER A 307 5.49 -9.85 -10.74
CA SER A 307 5.31 -11.31 -10.69
C SER A 307 5.60 -11.97 -12.04
N THR A 308 5.15 -11.37 -13.14
CA THR A 308 5.42 -11.85 -14.51
C THR A 308 6.93 -11.83 -14.81
N SER A 309 7.62 -10.74 -14.50
CA SER A 309 9.07 -10.64 -14.70
C SER A 309 9.86 -11.65 -13.87
N ALA A 310 9.44 -11.93 -12.63
CA ALA A 310 10.04 -12.96 -11.80
C ALA A 310 9.87 -14.37 -12.39
N GLY A 311 8.70 -14.67 -12.97
CA GLY A 311 8.46 -15.93 -13.68
C GLY A 311 9.35 -16.10 -14.92
N THR A 312 9.53 -15.03 -15.70
CA THR A 312 10.43 -15.03 -16.86
C THR A 312 11.89 -15.26 -16.44
N ALA A 313 12.35 -14.60 -15.36
CA ALA A 313 13.69 -14.79 -14.83
C ALA A 313 13.94 -16.23 -14.35
N SER A 314 12.96 -16.86 -13.69
CA SER A 314 13.04 -18.26 -13.27
C SER A 314 13.14 -19.22 -14.47
N THR A 315 12.38 -18.94 -15.54
CA THR A 315 12.43 -19.74 -16.78
C THR A 315 13.81 -19.64 -17.45
N SER A 316 14.36 -18.43 -17.56
CA SER A 316 15.70 -18.22 -18.14
C SER A 316 16.81 -18.86 -17.30
N ALA A 317 16.69 -18.84 -15.96
CA ALA A 317 17.63 -19.54 -15.08
C ALA A 317 17.58 -21.07 -15.31
N GLY A 318 16.39 -21.63 -15.51
CA GLY A 318 16.21 -23.04 -15.86
C GLY A 318 16.85 -23.42 -17.20
N GLN A 319 16.71 -22.58 -18.22
CA GLN A 319 17.34 -22.78 -19.53
C GLN A 319 18.88 -22.71 -19.45
N SER A 320 19.43 -21.77 -18.69
CA SER A 320 20.88 -21.68 -18.44
C SER A 320 21.43 -22.91 -17.72
N SER A 321 20.68 -23.47 -16.77
CA SER A 321 21.10 -24.71 -16.09
C SER A 321 21.16 -25.89 -17.05
N GLN A 322 20.20 -26.02 -17.97
CA GLN A 322 20.20 -27.09 -18.99
C GLN A 322 21.35 -26.94 -19.98
N ALA A 323 21.64 -25.71 -20.41
CA ALA A 323 22.77 -25.42 -21.29
C ALA A 323 24.13 -25.75 -20.62
N ALA A 324 24.26 -25.48 -19.32
CA ALA A 324 25.46 -25.85 -18.56
C ALA A 324 25.66 -27.36 -18.46
N THR A 325 24.58 -28.14 -18.28
CA THR A 325 24.64 -29.61 -18.31
C THR A 325 25.06 -30.13 -19.68
N ALA A 326 24.46 -29.62 -20.77
CA ALA A 326 24.80 -30.03 -22.12
C ALA A 326 26.27 -29.73 -22.51
N ALA A 327 26.81 -28.61 -22.03
CA ALA A 327 28.22 -28.27 -22.19
C ALA A 327 29.14 -29.23 -21.40
N GLY A 328 28.74 -29.63 -20.19
CA GLY A 328 29.43 -30.65 -19.40
C GLY A 328 29.47 -32.02 -20.07
N ASP A 329 28.34 -32.46 -20.62
CA ASP A 329 28.23 -33.73 -21.35
C ASP A 329 29.11 -33.73 -22.61
N SER A 330 29.14 -32.60 -23.32
CA SER A 330 29.99 -32.42 -24.52
C SER A 330 31.48 -32.44 -24.18
N ALA A 331 31.88 -31.84 -23.05
CA ALA A 331 33.27 -31.89 -22.57
C ALA A 331 33.69 -33.33 -22.21
N ALA A 332 32.84 -34.07 -21.51
CA ALA A 332 33.08 -35.47 -21.16
C ALA A 332 33.18 -36.37 -22.41
N ALA A 333 32.36 -36.10 -23.44
CA ALA A 333 32.45 -36.78 -24.73
C ALA A 333 33.78 -36.49 -25.45
N ALA A 334 34.26 -35.24 -25.41
CA ALA A 334 35.55 -34.85 -25.98
C ALA A 334 36.74 -35.52 -25.26
N GLU A 335 36.70 -35.61 -23.92
CA GLU A 335 37.73 -36.31 -23.13
C GLU A 335 37.77 -37.82 -23.43
N SER A 336 36.61 -38.45 -23.61
CA SER A 336 36.49 -39.86 -23.99
C SER A 336 37.04 -40.11 -25.40
N ALA A 337 36.76 -39.21 -26.35
CA ALA A 337 37.29 -39.27 -27.71
C ALA A 337 38.82 -39.08 -27.74
N ALA A 338 39.36 -38.16 -26.93
CA ALA A 338 40.81 -37.93 -26.81
C ALA A 338 41.53 -39.18 -26.26
N SER A 339 40.95 -39.83 -25.24
CA SER A 339 41.49 -41.08 -24.68
C SER A 339 41.47 -42.23 -25.69
N THR A 340 40.42 -42.33 -26.49
CA THR A 340 40.31 -43.31 -27.58
C THR A 340 41.39 -43.08 -28.65
N ALA A 341 41.63 -41.82 -29.03
CA ALA A 341 42.68 -41.46 -29.98
C ALA A 341 44.09 -41.79 -29.45
N ALA A 342 44.35 -41.55 -28.15
CA ALA A 342 45.61 -41.92 -27.52
C ALA A 342 45.85 -43.44 -27.53
N ASN A 343 44.82 -44.24 -27.26
CA ASN A 343 44.90 -45.70 -27.33
C ASN A 343 45.21 -46.19 -28.75
N ALA A 344 44.52 -45.65 -29.76
CA ALA A 344 44.76 -45.99 -31.17
C ALA A 344 46.19 -45.61 -31.63
N ALA A 345 46.71 -44.47 -31.17
CA ALA A 345 48.09 -44.08 -31.43
C ALA A 345 49.10 -45.05 -30.78
N GLY A 346 48.80 -45.53 -29.58
CA GLY A 346 49.59 -46.58 -28.90
C GLY A 346 49.61 -47.90 -29.67
N GLU A 347 48.46 -48.35 -30.16
CA GLU A 347 48.33 -49.56 -30.98
C GLU A 347 49.06 -49.44 -32.32
N ALA A 348 49.01 -48.27 -32.96
CA ALA A 348 49.77 -47.98 -34.17
C ALA A 348 51.29 -48.01 -33.91
N GLY A 349 51.74 -47.46 -32.78
CA GLY A 349 53.14 -47.52 -32.35
C GLY A 349 53.63 -48.95 -32.06
N ALA A 350 52.79 -49.77 -31.42
CA ALA A 350 53.07 -51.19 -31.20
C ALA A 350 53.17 -51.95 -32.54
N SER A 351 52.28 -51.66 -33.48
CA SER A 351 52.27 -52.25 -34.83
C SER A 351 53.50 -51.86 -35.65
N ALA A 352 53.91 -50.58 -35.59
CA ALA A 352 55.14 -50.10 -36.24
C ALA A 352 56.40 -50.77 -35.65
N SER A 353 56.43 -50.99 -34.34
CA SER A 353 57.51 -51.71 -33.65
C SER A 353 57.59 -53.17 -34.11
N ALA A 354 56.44 -53.86 -34.22
CA ALA A 354 56.36 -55.22 -34.75
C ALA A 354 56.83 -55.32 -36.22
N ALA A 355 56.51 -54.31 -37.04
CA ALA A 355 56.96 -54.22 -38.42
C ALA A 355 58.49 -54.03 -38.51
N LEU A 356 59.08 -53.19 -37.66
CA LEU A 356 60.54 -53.02 -37.56
C LEU A 356 61.25 -54.30 -37.14
N ILE A 357 60.72 -55.02 -36.15
CA ILE A 357 61.21 -56.34 -35.73
C ILE A 357 61.18 -57.31 -36.92
N SER A 358 60.06 -57.35 -37.65
CA SER A 358 59.90 -58.22 -38.83
C SER A 358 60.87 -57.87 -39.95
N LYS A 359 61.08 -56.58 -40.23
CA LYS A 359 62.07 -56.08 -41.20
C LYS A 359 63.49 -56.50 -40.83
N ASN A 360 63.86 -56.38 -39.56
CA ASN A 360 65.19 -56.77 -39.08
C ASN A 360 65.40 -58.30 -39.16
N ALA A 361 64.37 -59.10 -38.84
CA ALA A 361 64.40 -60.55 -39.01
C ALA A 361 64.56 -60.97 -40.50
N ALA A 362 63.86 -60.28 -41.41
CA ALA A 362 64.01 -60.49 -42.85
C ALA A 362 65.42 -60.12 -43.35
N ALA A 363 65.97 -58.99 -42.90
CA ALA A 363 67.34 -58.58 -43.23
C ALA A 363 68.38 -59.60 -42.74
N GLY A 364 68.22 -60.10 -41.50
CA GLY A 364 69.08 -61.17 -40.97
C GLY A 364 69.01 -62.45 -41.80
N SER A 365 67.82 -62.81 -42.29
CA SER A 365 67.63 -63.96 -43.18
C SER A 365 68.31 -63.77 -44.54
N VAL A 366 68.26 -62.56 -45.12
CA VAL A 366 68.96 -62.22 -46.36
C VAL A 366 70.48 -62.28 -46.17
N SER A 367 71.01 -61.75 -45.06
CA SER A 367 72.43 -61.87 -44.74
C SER A 367 72.87 -63.33 -44.57
N ALA A 368 72.06 -64.17 -43.90
CA ALA A 368 72.33 -65.60 -43.78
C ALA A 368 72.34 -66.31 -45.14
N ALA A 369 71.40 -65.98 -46.03
CA ALA A 369 71.38 -66.48 -47.40
C ALA A 369 72.61 -66.02 -48.21
N GLY A 370 73.06 -64.78 -48.01
CA GLY A 370 74.28 -64.25 -48.63
C GLY A 370 75.56 -64.98 -48.16
N VAL A 371 75.67 -65.29 -46.87
CA VAL A 371 76.77 -66.09 -46.31
C VAL A 371 76.75 -67.51 -46.87
N GLN A 372 75.58 -68.13 -47.00
CA GLN A 372 75.41 -69.46 -47.63
C GLN A 372 75.79 -69.44 -49.12
N ALA A 373 75.43 -68.38 -49.85
CA ALA A 373 75.81 -68.19 -51.26
C ALA A 373 77.32 -67.96 -51.42
N ALA A 374 77.95 -67.20 -50.51
CA ALA A 374 79.40 -67.02 -50.48
C ALA A 374 80.14 -68.33 -50.16
N ALA A 375 79.65 -69.11 -49.20
CA ALA A 375 80.16 -70.45 -48.91
C ALA A 375 80.04 -71.38 -50.13
N SER A 376 78.91 -71.33 -50.83
CA SER A 376 78.69 -72.09 -52.07
C SER A 376 79.64 -71.66 -53.19
N THR A 377 79.93 -70.35 -53.29
CA THR A 377 80.90 -69.81 -54.27
C THR A 377 82.33 -70.21 -53.92
N GLN A 378 82.70 -70.21 -52.64
CA GLN A 378 84.00 -70.70 -52.16
C GLN A 378 84.17 -72.19 -52.46
N SER A 379 83.14 -73.00 -52.19
CA SER A 379 83.11 -74.42 -52.60
C SER A 379 83.21 -74.58 -54.12
N ALA A 380 82.64 -73.67 -54.92
CA ALA A 380 82.79 -73.68 -56.37
C ALA A 380 84.21 -73.32 -56.85
N ILE A 381 84.91 -72.42 -56.14
CA ILE A 381 86.32 -72.08 -56.40
C ILE A 381 87.24 -73.25 -56.02
N GLU A 382 87.02 -73.87 -54.85
CA GLU A 382 87.73 -75.08 -54.42
C GLU A 382 87.48 -76.25 -55.37
N ALA A 383 86.24 -76.43 -55.84
CA ALA A 383 85.90 -77.39 -56.88
C ALA A 383 86.54 -77.04 -58.24
N LYS A 384 86.74 -75.76 -58.57
CA LYS A 384 87.48 -75.34 -59.77
C LYS A 384 88.97 -75.65 -59.64
N ALA A 385 89.60 -75.36 -58.51
CA ALA A 385 90.99 -75.72 -58.24
C ALA A 385 91.19 -77.25 -58.28
N ALA A 386 90.23 -78.01 -57.75
CA ALA A 386 90.21 -79.47 -57.85
C ALA A 386 90.01 -79.96 -59.31
N ARG A 387 89.17 -79.28 -60.11
CA ARG A 387 89.02 -79.55 -61.55
C ARG A 387 90.27 -79.21 -62.36
N ASP A 388 90.98 -78.12 -62.06
CA ASP A 388 92.21 -77.73 -62.77
C ASP A 388 93.32 -78.76 -62.48
N ALA A 389 93.47 -79.19 -61.22
CA ALA A 389 94.33 -80.32 -60.83
C ALA A 389 93.87 -81.66 -61.45
N ALA A 390 92.56 -81.86 -61.60
CA ALA A 390 92.00 -83.02 -62.30
C ALA A 390 92.13 -82.91 -63.82
N SER A 391 92.25 -81.72 -64.43
CA SER A 391 92.48 -81.51 -65.87
C SER A 391 93.90 -81.90 -66.28
N GLU A 392 94.87 -81.63 -65.42
CA GLU A 392 96.23 -82.20 -65.51
C GLU A 392 96.19 -83.74 -65.45
N SER A 393 95.21 -84.31 -64.74
CA SER A 393 94.98 -85.76 -64.63
C SER A 393 94.03 -86.35 -65.71
N ALA A 394 93.12 -85.56 -66.31
CA ALA A 394 92.05 -86.00 -67.22
C ALA A 394 92.49 -86.16 -68.68
N SER A 395 93.70 -85.73 -69.02
CA SER A 395 94.38 -86.20 -70.23
C SER A 395 94.56 -87.74 -70.22
N ALA A 396 94.44 -88.40 -69.06
CA ALA A 396 94.65 -89.83 -68.90
C ALA A 396 93.39 -90.72 -68.91
N SER A 397 92.15 -90.21 -68.80
CA SER A 397 91.02 -91.05 -68.32
C SER A 397 89.66 -90.89 -69.05
N LEU A 398 89.68 -90.86 -70.39
CA LEU A 398 88.51 -90.78 -71.30
C LEU A 398 87.62 -92.07 -71.38
N GLN A 399 87.52 -92.88 -70.33
CA GLN A 399 86.72 -94.13 -70.34
C GLN A 399 85.63 -94.12 -69.23
N SER A 400 84.34 -94.23 -69.62
CA SER A 400 83.16 -94.65 -68.81
C SER A 400 82.02 -93.66 -68.43
N ALA A 401 81.42 -93.02 -69.44
CA ALA A 401 79.98 -92.81 -69.78
C ALA A 401 78.74 -93.11 -68.86
N GLY A 402 78.80 -93.19 -67.52
CA GLY A 402 77.63 -93.57 -66.67
C GLY A 402 76.74 -92.46 -66.06
N SER A 403 77.19 -91.20 -66.00
CA SER A 403 76.66 -90.20 -65.03
C SER A 403 75.73 -89.11 -65.60
N ALA A 404 75.29 -89.21 -66.86
CA ALA A 404 74.62 -88.11 -67.57
C ALA A 404 73.09 -87.97 -67.33
N SER A 405 72.39 -88.99 -66.81
CA SER A 405 70.93 -88.96 -66.64
C SER A 405 70.46 -88.31 -65.33
N ALA A 406 71.27 -88.38 -64.26
CA ALA A 406 70.95 -87.81 -62.94
C ALA A 406 70.97 -86.26 -62.91
N SER A 407 71.88 -85.63 -63.67
CA SER A 407 72.04 -84.17 -63.70
C SER A 407 70.89 -83.40 -64.38
N SER A 408 70.04 -84.07 -65.16
CA SER A 408 68.88 -83.43 -65.83
C SER A 408 67.67 -83.27 -64.89
N THR A 409 67.46 -84.20 -63.96
CA THR A 409 66.38 -84.17 -62.96
C THR A 409 66.65 -83.14 -61.85
N GLU A 410 67.92 -82.97 -61.45
CA GLU A 410 68.33 -81.98 -60.46
C GLU A 410 68.22 -80.53 -60.99
N ALA A 411 68.52 -80.31 -62.28
CA ALA A 411 68.33 -79.02 -62.94
C ALA A 411 66.83 -78.62 -63.04
N GLY A 412 65.93 -79.57 -63.32
CA GLY A 412 64.48 -79.33 -63.35
C GLY A 412 63.88 -79.04 -61.98
N THR A 413 64.44 -79.62 -60.92
CA THR A 413 64.03 -79.39 -59.53
C THR A 413 64.48 -78.01 -59.04
N ALA A 414 65.69 -77.57 -59.40
CA ALA A 414 66.21 -76.24 -59.10
C ALA A 414 65.42 -75.12 -59.82
N ALA A 415 65.03 -75.33 -61.09
CA ALA A 415 64.20 -74.37 -61.83
C ALA A 415 62.80 -74.21 -61.21
N SER A 416 62.19 -75.31 -60.76
CA SER A 416 60.89 -75.29 -60.07
C SER A 416 60.97 -74.59 -58.70
N GLN A 417 62.07 -74.78 -57.96
CA GLN A 417 62.32 -74.08 -56.69
C GLN A 417 62.59 -72.58 -56.87
N ALA A 418 63.30 -72.19 -57.94
CA ALA A 418 63.50 -70.78 -58.30
C ALA A 418 62.17 -70.12 -58.71
N ALA A 419 61.32 -70.81 -59.48
CA ALA A 419 59.98 -70.33 -59.84
C ALA A 419 59.08 -70.17 -58.60
N ASN A 420 59.13 -71.12 -57.66
CA ASN A 420 58.36 -71.04 -56.40
C ASN A 420 58.87 -69.89 -55.50
N SER A 421 60.18 -69.64 -55.49
CA SER A 421 60.78 -68.52 -54.76
C SER A 421 60.40 -67.16 -55.35
N ALA A 422 60.30 -67.07 -56.68
CA ALA A 422 59.83 -65.86 -57.35
C ALA A 422 58.33 -65.60 -57.08
N LEU A 423 57.52 -66.66 -56.97
CA LEU A 423 56.10 -66.56 -56.60
C LEU A 423 55.92 -66.05 -55.16
N LEU A 424 56.66 -66.61 -54.19
CA LEU A 424 56.65 -66.16 -52.79
C LEU A 424 57.12 -64.70 -52.64
N ALA A 425 58.09 -64.26 -53.44
CA ALA A 425 58.53 -62.86 -53.47
C ALA A 425 57.47 -61.91 -54.08
N ALA A 426 56.67 -62.40 -55.03
CA ALA A 426 55.54 -61.65 -55.58
C ALA A 426 54.38 -61.56 -54.56
N GLU A 427 54.05 -62.65 -53.87
CA GLU A 427 53.05 -62.68 -52.80
C GLU A 427 53.41 -61.77 -51.63
N SER A 428 54.68 -61.75 -51.23
CA SER A 428 55.20 -60.83 -50.20
C SER A 428 55.09 -59.35 -50.60
N ARG A 429 55.35 -59.01 -51.87
CA ARG A 429 55.12 -57.64 -52.38
C ARG A 429 53.64 -57.26 -52.37
N ASN A 430 52.74 -58.18 -52.70
CA ASN A 430 51.30 -57.92 -52.63
C ASN A 430 50.82 -57.73 -51.18
N ALA A 431 51.34 -58.51 -50.23
CA ALA A 431 51.06 -58.33 -48.80
C ALA A 431 51.57 -56.97 -48.28
N ALA A 432 52.77 -56.54 -48.69
CA ALA A 432 53.29 -55.22 -48.38
C ALA A 432 52.43 -54.09 -48.98
N GLY A 433 51.92 -54.28 -50.21
CA GLY A 433 50.97 -53.37 -50.84
C GLY A 433 49.63 -53.26 -50.09
N GLY A 434 49.08 -54.38 -49.63
CA GLY A 434 47.87 -54.41 -48.82
C GLY A 434 48.04 -53.68 -47.48
N SER A 435 49.17 -53.87 -46.81
CA SER A 435 49.50 -53.16 -45.57
C SER A 435 49.70 -51.66 -45.79
N ALA A 436 50.31 -51.25 -46.90
CA ALA A 436 50.44 -49.82 -47.25
C ALA A 436 49.08 -49.18 -47.53
N ALA A 437 48.17 -49.88 -48.19
CA ALA A 437 46.80 -49.42 -48.42
C ALA A 437 46.00 -49.29 -47.10
N ALA A 438 46.16 -50.24 -46.17
CA ALA A 438 45.55 -50.17 -44.84
C ALA A 438 46.09 -48.97 -44.02
N ALA A 439 47.40 -48.71 -44.06
CA ALA A 439 48.02 -47.55 -43.40
C ALA A 439 47.52 -46.22 -43.99
N ALA A 440 47.37 -46.14 -45.32
CA ALA A 440 46.79 -44.98 -45.98
C ALA A 440 45.32 -44.76 -45.59
N GLY A 441 44.53 -45.84 -45.48
CA GLY A 441 43.15 -45.80 -44.98
C GLY A 441 43.07 -45.26 -43.54
N SER A 442 43.89 -45.78 -42.63
CA SER A 442 43.95 -45.30 -41.24
C SER A 442 44.38 -43.84 -41.12
N ALA A 443 45.33 -43.39 -41.96
CA ALA A 443 45.72 -41.97 -42.02
C ALA A 443 44.57 -41.08 -42.49
N GLY A 444 43.77 -41.54 -43.47
CA GLY A 444 42.55 -40.86 -43.90
C GLY A 444 41.51 -40.74 -42.79
N THR A 445 41.27 -41.83 -42.03
CA THR A 445 40.37 -41.82 -40.87
C THR A 445 40.85 -40.87 -39.78
N ALA A 446 42.16 -40.82 -39.50
CA ALA A 446 42.74 -39.88 -38.54
C ALA A 446 42.56 -38.41 -38.97
N GLY A 447 42.73 -38.11 -40.27
CA GLY A 447 42.47 -36.78 -40.83
C GLY A 447 41.00 -36.35 -40.72
N ALA A 448 40.06 -37.27 -40.96
CA ALA A 448 38.63 -37.03 -40.77
C ALA A 448 38.29 -36.73 -39.30
N LYS A 449 38.84 -37.52 -38.36
CA LYS A 449 38.62 -37.30 -36.91
C LYS A 449 39.25 -36.02 -36.37
N SER A 450 40.40 -35.60 -36.91
CA SER A 450 40.99 -34.30 -36.58
C SER A 450 40.09 -33.13 -37.04
N THR A 451 39.42 -33.29 -38.18
CA THR A 451 38.46 -32.29 -38.70
C THR A 451 37.20 -32.22 -37.83
N GLU A 452 36.63 -33.37 -37.44
CA GLU A 452 35.48 -33.45 -36.53
C GLU A 452 35.79 -32.83 -35.15
N ALA A 453 37.01 -33.04 -34.62
CA ALA A 453 37.46 -32.40 -33.40
C ALA A 453 37.58 -30.87 -33.53
N GLY A 454 38.07 -30.38 -34.68
CA GLY A 454 38.12 -28.94 -34.98
C GLY A 454 36.72 -28.31 -35.06
N GLN A 455 35.76 -28.98 -35.69
CA GLN A 455 34.36 -28.54 -35.74
C GLN A 455 33.71 -28.52 -34.35
N SER A 456 34.01 -29.52 -33.52
CA SER A 456 33.52 -29.61 -32.14
C SER A 456 34.12 -28.50 -31.24
N ALA A 457 35.40 -28.17 -31.44
CA ALA A 457 36.04 -27.07 -30.72
C ALA A 457 35.45 -25.70 -31.11
N GLU A 458 35.10 -25.49 -32.38
CA GLU A 458 34.44 -24.25 -32.80
C GLU A 458 33.01 -24.16 -32.27
N ALA A 459 32.25 -25.26 -32.27
CA ALA A 459 30.94 -25.32 -31.62
C ALA A 459 31.00 -24.94 -30.13
N ALA A 460 31.98 -25.47 -29.38
CA ALA A 460 32.20 -25.10 -27.98
C ALA A 460 32.57 -23.61 -27.79
N ARG A 461 33.31 -23.00 -28.73
CA ARG A 461 33.60 -21.56 -28.69
C ARG A 461 32.34 -20.73 -28.93
N VAL A 462 31.48 -21.13 -29.86
CA VAL A 462 30.20 -20.50 -30.14
C VAL A 462 29.27 -20.59 -28.91
N ASP A 463 29.16 -21.75 -28.29
CA ASP A 463 28.35 -21.95 -27.08
C ASP A 463 28.84 -21.10 -25.90
N ARG A 464 30.16 -20.99 -25.71
CA ARG A 464 30.74 -20.12 -24.69
C ARG A 464 30.41 -18.64 -24.93
N VAL A 465 30.44 -18.18 -26.18
CA VAL A 465 30.06 -16.80 -26.54
C VAL A 465 28.57 -16.59 -26.29
N ALA A 466 27.71 -17.56 -26.63
CA ALA A 466 26.28 -17.51 -26.33
C ALA A 466 26.01 -17.46 -24.82
N ALA A 467 26.76 -18.22 -24.01
CA ALA A 467 26.67 -18.19 -22.55
C ALA A 467 27.13 -16.84 -21.96
N GLN A 468 28.19 -16.23 -22.50
CA GLN A 468 28.64 -14.88 -22.11
C GLN A 468 27.61 -13.79 -22.46
N ALA A 469 26.94 -13.93 -23.60
CA ALA A 469 25.85 -13.04 -24.00
C ALA A 469 24.63 -13.18 -23.08
N ALA A 470 24.24 -14.41 -22.74
CA ALA A 470 23.16 -14.69 -21.79
C ALA A 470 23.46 -14.14 -20.38
N PHE A 471 24.70 -14.28 -19.90
CA PHE A 471 25.13 -13.69 -18.63
C PHE A 471 25.03 -12.15 -18.63
N SER A 472 25.41 -11.52 -19.73
CA SER A 472 25.31 -10.06 -19.90
C SER A 472 23.86 -9.58 -19.93
N GLN A 473 22.96 -10.32 -20.59
CA GLN A 473 21.52 -10.06 -20.56
C GLN A 473 20.91 -10.24 -19.16
N ALA A 474 21.32 -11.28 -18.42
CA ALA A 474 20.87 -11.49 -17.06
C ALA A 474 21.33 -10.36 -16.11
N ALA A 475 22.56 -9.86 -16.27
CA ALA A 475 23.06 -8.71 -15.54
C ALA A 475 22.21 -7.46 -15.83
N GLY A 476 21.95 -7.16 -17.11
CA GLY A 476 21.08 -6.03 -17.50
C GLY A 476 19.66 -6.13 -16.96
N ALA A 477 19.08 -7.33 -16.96
CA ALA A 477 17.78 -7.59 -16.34
C ALA A 477 17.79 -7.36 -14.82
N ALA A 478 18.87 -7.73 -14.13
CA ALA A 478 19.04 -7.48 -12.69
C ALA A 478 19.19 -5.98 -12.38
N GLN A 479 19.92 -5.22 -13.20
CA GLN A 479 19.97 -3.75 -13.06
C GLN A 479 18.60 -3.09 -13.29
N ALA A 480 17.84 -3.55 -14.29
CA ALA A 480 16.48 -3.06 -14.54
C ALA A 480 15.51 -3.37 -13.37
N ALA A 481 15.66 -4.55 -12.75
CA ALA A 481 14.91 -4.93 -11.56
C ALA A 481 15.27 -4.03 -10.35
N SER A 482 16.56 -3.71 -10.16
CA SER A 482 17.01 -2.78 -9.12
C SER A 482 16.42 -1.38 -9.31
N GLY A 483 16.47 -0.81 -10.51
CA GLY A 483 15.87 0.50 -10.79
C GLY A 483 14.34 0.52 -10.65
N SER A 484 13.69 -0.60 -10.95
CA SER A 484 12.25 -0.76 -10.71
C SER A 484 11.91 -0.82 -9.22
N ALA A 485 12.75 -1.45 -8.40
CA ALA A 485 12.60 -1.49 -6.95
C ALA A 485 12.79 -0.11 -6.31
N GLU A 486 13.80 0.66 -6.73
CA GLU A 486 13.99 2.06 -6.30
C GLU A 486 12.79 2.94 -6.67
N THR A 487 12.25 2.77 -7.87
CA THR A 487 11.04 3.48 -8.31
C THR A 487 9.82 3.09 -7.44
N ALA A 488 9.69 1.82 -7.07
CA ALA A 488 8.62 1.36 -6.19
C ALA A 488 8.73 1.94 -4.78
N ASP A 489 9.94 2.02 -4.22
CA ASP A 489 10.19 2.61 -2.90
C ASP A 489 9.91 4.12 -2.86
N ALA A 490 10.32 4.85 -3.90
CA ALA A 490 9.99 6.27 -4.08
C ALA A 490 8.47 6.50 -4.15
N ARG A 491 7.73 5.59 -4.81
CA ARG A 491 6.27 5.67 -4.92
C ARG A 491 5.57 5.28 -3.61
N ALA A 492 6.08 4.31 -2.86
CA ALA A 492 5.59 3.99 -1.53
C ALA A 492 5.75 5.18 -0.57
N THR A 493 6.89 5.88 -0.64
CA THR A 493 7.13 7.11 0.13
C THR A 493 6.14 8.23 -0.25
N ALA A 494 5.88 8.43 -1.55
CA ALA A 494 4.89 9.41 -2.01
C ALA A 494 3.44 9.06 -1.59
N ALA A 495 3.10 7.77 -1.59
CA ALA A 495 1.81 7.28 -1.09
C ALA A 495 1.69 7.51 0.42
N GLY A 496 2.76 7.30 1.19
CA GLY A 496 2.82 7.61 2.62
C GLY A 496 2.58 9.09 2.91
N GLN A 497 3.22 10.00 2.16
CA GLN A 497 2.98 11.45 2.28
C GLN A 497 1.54 11.83 1.94
N SER A 498 0.96 11.19 0.91
CA SER A 498 -0.43 11.44 0.50
C SER A 498 -1.43 10.92 1.54
N ALA A 499 -1.17 9.77 2.16
CA ALA A 499 -1.99 9.25 3.27
C ALA A 499 -1.92 10.15 4.51
N LEU A 500 -0.75 10.72 4.80
CA LEU A 500 -0.59 11.72 5.87
C LEU A 500 -1.41 12.98 5.59
N ALA A 501 -1.38 13.47 4.35
CA ALA A 501 -2.18 14.61 3.92
C ALA A 501 -3.70 14.33 4.01
N ALA A 502 -4.14 13.13 3.65
CA ALA A 502 -5.53 12.70 3.80
C ALA A 502 -5.96 12.61 5.27
N SER A 503 -5.09 12.11 6.16
CA SER A 503 -5.34 12.06 7.61
C SER A 503 -5.48 13.47 8.22
N ASN A 504 -4.63 14.40 7.80
CA ASN A 504 -4.71 15.81 8.22
C ASN A 504 -5.99 16.50 7.71
N ALA A 505 -6.40 16.19 6.48
CA ALA A 505 -7.66 16.68 5.90
C ALA A 505 -8.88 16.10 6.64
N ALA A 506 -8.88 14.80 6.96
CA ALA A 506 -9.93 14.15 7.74
C ALA A 506 -10.04 14.73 9.16
N THR A 507 -8.90 15.03 9.79
CA THR A 507 -8.86 15.71 11.10
C THR A 507 -9.49 17.09 11.00
N THR A 508 -9.11 17.88 9.99
CA THR A 508 -9.69 19.21 9.73
C THR A 508 -11.21 19.14 9.50
N ALA A 509 -11.66 18.16 8.71
CA ALA A 509 -13.08 17.92 8.47
C ALA A 509 -13.83 17.53 9.76
N GLY A 510 -13.22 16.71 10.63
CA GLY A 510 -13.74 16.39 11.95
C GLY A 510 -13.90 17.63 12.84
N THR A 511 -12.90 18.52 12.85
CA THR A 511 -12.97 19.79 13.59
C THR A 511 -14.07 20.69 13.06
N ALA A 512 -14.21 20.79 11.73
CA ALA A 512 -15.27 21.58 11.08
C ALA A 512 -16.67 21.00 11.36
N ALA A 513 -16.83 19.67 11.34
CA ALA A 513 -18.06 19.00 11.70
C ALA A 513 -18.43 19.24 13.18
N GLY A 514 -17.44 19.23 14.08
CA GLY A 514 -17.62 19.61 15.48
C GLY A 514 -18.11 21.05 15.64
N GLN A 515 -17.54 21.99 14.89
CA GLN A 515 -17.99 23.38 14.87
C GLN A 515 -19.41 23.53 14.29
N ALA A 516 -19.73 22.80 13.21
CA ALA A 516 -21.07 22.77 12.64
C ALA A 516 -22.12 22.22 13.62
N GLY A 517 -21.77 21.21 14.42
CA GLY A 517 -22.59 20.70 15.52
C GLY A 517 -22.88 21.77 16.58
N SER A 518 -21.85 22.54 16.98
CA SER A 518 -22.01 23.67 17.91
C SER A 518 -22.90 24.77 17.34
N TYR A 519 -22.77 25.10 16.04
CA TYR A 519 -23.65 26.06 15.38
C TYR A 519 -25.09 25.58 15.30
N LEU A 520 -25.33 24.29 15.02
CA LEU A 520 -26.68 23.71 15.06
C LEU A 520 -27.31 23.78 16.46
N GLN A 521 -26.53 23.58 17.52
CA GLN A 521 -27.00 23.77 18.90
C GLN A 521 -27.34 25.24 19.18
N GLN A 522 -26.53 26.18 18.70
CA GLN A 522 -26.83 27.62 18.81
C GLN A 522 -28.10 28.00 18.04
N VAL A 523 -28.29 27.48 16.83
CA VAL A 523 -29.51 27.71 16.03
C VAL A 523 -30.74 27.11 16.73
N ALA A 524 -30.63 25.90 17.30
CA ALA A 524 -31.73 25.29 18.07
C ALA A 524 -32.06 26.11 19.34
N GLN A 525 -31.05 26.65 20.02
CA GLN A 525 -31.26 27.55 21.15
C GLN A 525 -31.93 28.86 20.70
N SER A 526 -31.48 29.46 19.60
CA SER A 526 -32.11 30.66 19.04
C SER A 526 -33.54 30.42 18.59
N ALA A 527 -33.86 29.26 18.02
CA ALA A 527 -35.23 28.88 17.68
C ALA A 527 -36.11 28.73 18.93
N THR A 528 -35.57 28.14 19.99
CA THR A 528 -36.26 28.03 21.29
C THR A 528 -36.50 29.40 21.91
N ASN A 529 -35.52 30.30 21.84
CA ASN A 529 -35.65 31.66 22.31
C ASN A 529 -36.69 32.45 21.49
N ALA A 530 -36.71 32.27 20.15
CA ALA A 530 -37.68 32.89 19.26
C ALA A 530 -39.11 32.41 19.53
N ASP A 531 -39.30 31.12 19.80
CA ASP A 531 -40.60 30.57 20.21
C ASP A 531 -41.05 31.13 21.57
N GLY A 532 -40.13 31.24 22.53
CA GLY A 532 -40.39 31.90 23.81
C GLY A 532 -40.82 33.37 23.66
N SER A 533 -40.13 34.11 22.77
CA SER A 533 -40.49 35.49 22.44
C SER A 533 -41.86 35.60 21.76
N ALA A 534 -42.20 34.68 20.86
CA ALA A 534 -43.51 34.64 20.21
C ALA A 534 -44.64 34.35 21.20
N GLN A 535 -44.41 33.43 22.15
CA GLN A 535 -45.37 33.13 23.23
C GLN A 535 -45.56 34.32 24.17
N ALA A 536 -44.50 35.05 24.51
CA ALA A 536 -44.57 36.26 25.31
C ALA A 536 -45.34 37.38 24.60
N ALA A 537 -45.05 37.62 23.32
CA ALA A 537 -45.76 38.61 22.50
C ALA A 537 -47.26 38.29 22.37
N ALA A 538 -47.61 37.01 22.19
CA ALA A 538 -49.01 36.56 22.17
C ALA A 538 -49.71 36.84 23.50
N SER A 539 -49.02 36.64 24.63
CA SER A 539 -49.54 36.91 25.97
C SER A 539 -49.76 38.41 26.22
N TYR A 540 -48.83 39.26 25.75
CA TYR A 540 -48.97 40.72 25.81
C TYR A 540 -50.12 41.24 24.94
N LEU A 541 -50.29 40.69 23.73
CA LEU A 541 -51.42 41.01 22.86
C LEU A 541 -52.75 40.63 23.51
N GLN A 542 -52.82 39.46 24.16
CA GLN A 542 -54.00 39.04 24.92
C GLN A 542 -54.29 39.97 26.11
N GLN A 543 -53.26 40.41 26.84
CA GLN A 543 -53.41 41.39 27.92
C GLN A 543 -53.86 42.76 27.42
N ALA A 544 -53.27 43.26 26.33
CA ALA A 544 -53.65 44.52 25.73
C ALA A 544 -55.10 44.47 25.19
N GLN A 545 -55.51 43.36 24.58
CA GLN A 545 -56.89 43.13 24.15
C GLN A 545 -57.86 43.03 25.34
N ALA A 546 -57.47 42.39 26.44
CA ALA A 546 -58.27 42.32 27.66
C ALA A 546 -58.45 43.70 28.32
N VAL A 547 -57.40 44.54 28.33
CA VAL A 547 -57.45 45.92 28.84
C VAL A 547 -58.32 46.82 27.94
N LEU A 548 -58.28 46.60 26.62
CA LEU A 548 -59.08 47.36 25.66
C LEU A 548 -60.56 46.94 25.66
N ALA A 549 -60.88 45.70 26.06
CA ALA A 549 -62.24 45.15 26.04
C ALA A 549 -63.07 45.46 27.30
N ASP A 550 -62.45 45.64 28.49
CA ASP A 550 -63.15 46.09 29.71
C ASP A 550 -62.17 46.74 30.72
N PRO A 551 -62.06 48.08 30.74
CA PRO A 551 -61.05 48.78 31.53
C PRO A 551 -61.31 48.85 33.05
N ILE A 552 -62.44 48.37 33.57
CA ILE A 552 -62.84 48.65 34.97
C ILE A 552 -63.06 47.41 35.87
N THR A 553 -63.29 46.19 35.35
CA THR A 553 -63.59 45.03 36.23
C THR A 553 -62.73 43.77 36.09
N GLY A 554 -61.76 43.73 35.17
CA GLY A 554 -61.04 42.49 34.81
C GLY A 554 -60.00 41.93 35.79
N LEU A 555 -59.68 42.58 36.93
CA LEU A 555 -58.55 42.15 37.78
C LEU A 555 -58.88 41.33 39.04
N VAL A 556 -60.15 41.10 39.41
CA VAL A 556 -60.45 40.55 40.77
C VAL A 556 -61.07 39.14 40.81
N ALA A 557 -61.43 38.50 39.69
CA ALA A 557 -62.21 37.25 39.76
C ALA A 557 -61.55 35.96 39.24
N SER A 558 -60.28 35.95 38.79
CA SER A 558 -59.69 34.70 38.25
C SER A 558 -58.17 34.52 38.44
N TYR A 559 -57.56 35.27 39.36
CA TYR A 559 -56.12 35.13 39.63
C TYR A 559 -55.92 34.52 41.01
N ALA A 560 -55.18 33.40 41.08
CA ALA A 560 -54.64 32.88 42.33
C ALA A 560 -53.85 34.01 43.01
N ALA A 561 -54.25 34.40 44.21
CA ALA A 561 -53.58 35.45 44.94
C ALA A 561 -52.34 34.85 45.61
N VAL A 562 -51.16 35.28 45.17
CA VAL A 562 -49.89 34.99 45.86
C VAL A 562 -49.61 36.15 46.81
N SER A 563 -49.60 35.87 48.11
CA SER A 563 -49.22 36.84 49.15
C SER A 563 -47.87 36.43 49.74
N GLN A 564 -46.89 37.33 49.69
CA GLN A 564 -45.58 37.15 50.33
C GLN A 564 -45.50 38.06 51.56
N GLN A 565 -45.14 37.51 52.71
CA GLN A 565 -45.01 38.24 53.97
C GLN A 565 -43.61 38.04 54.54
N ALA A 566 -42.84 39.12 54.61
CA ALA A 566 -41.54 39.19 55.29
C ALA A 566 -41.66 40.15 56.48
N ILE A 567 -41.53 39.64 57.70
CA ILE A 567 -41.63 40.44 58.93
C ILE A 567 -40.43 40.11 59.82
N ALA A 568 -39.71 41.15 60.26
CA ALA A 568 -38.74 41.05 61.34
C ALA A 568 -39.26 41.91 62.50
N THR A 569 -39.44 41.30 63.67
CA THR A 569 -39.93 41.98 64.87
C THR A 569 -38.97 41.72 66.02
N ALA A 570 -38.46 42.79 66.63
CA ALA A 570 -37.75 42.75 67.89
C ALA A 570 -38.71 43.21 68.99
N THR A 571 -39.03 42.33 69.94
CA THR A 571 -39.84 42.71 71.10
C THR A 571 -38.96 43.34 72.18
N SER A 572 -39.55 44.18 73.04
CA SER A 572 -38.84 44.84 74.15
C SER A 572 -38.28 43.89 75.22
N LEU A 573 -38.55 42.58 75.10
CA LEU A 573 -37.98 41.51 75.94
C LEU A 573 -36.79 40.77 75.28
N GLY A 574 -36.24 41.27 74.16
CA GLY A 574 -35.02 40.73 73.55
C GLY A 574 -35.22 39.48 72.69
N GLN A 575 -36.46 39.10 72.39
CA GLN A 575 -36.75 38.03 71.43
C GLN A 575 -36.83 38.63 70.02
N VAL A 576 -35.87 38.25 69.17
CA VAL A 576 -35.87 38.55 67.73
C VAL A 576 -36.66 37.44 67.03
N GLN A 577 -37.72 37.81 66.32
CA GLN A 577 -38.46 36.90 65.44
C GLN A 577 -38.36 37.38 63.99
N ALA A 578 -38.00 36.47 63.09
CA ALA A 578 -38.03 36.68 61.65
C ALA A 578 -39.01 35.67 61.04
N LYS A 579 -39.94 36.16 60.23
CA LYS A 579 -40.92 35.35 59.51
C LYS A 579 -40.84 35.64 58.02
N TYR A 580 -40.72 34.60 57.22
CA TYR A 580 -40.91 34.64 55.77
C TYR A 580 -41.97 33.61 55.36
N ALA A 581 -43.06 34.06 54.77
CA ALA A 581 -44.14 33.17 54.34
C ALA A 581 -44.61 33.50 52.93
N VAL A 582 -44.86 32.47 52.13
CA VAL A 582 -45.57 32.57 50.85
C VAL A 582 -46.89 31.84 50.99
N ARG A 583 -48.00 32.54 50.78
CA ARG A 583 -49.36 31.99 50.78
C ARG A 583 -49.93 32.07 49.38
N VAL A 584 -50.53 30.98 48.95
CA VAL A 584 -51.29 30.90 47.70
C VAL A 584 -52.71 30.52 48.06
N ASP A 585 -53.66 31.37 47.71
CA ASP A 585 -55.08 31.07 47.78
C ASP A 585 -55.61 30.77 46.38
N ALA A 586 -56.12 29.56 46.19
CA ALA A 586 -56.77 29.13 44.97
C ALA A 586 -58.09 28.45 45.33
N GLY A 587 -59.21 29.10 45.00
CA GLY A 587 -60.55 28.52 45.18
C GLY A 587 -60.96 28.30 46.64
N GLY A 588 -60.43 29.08 47.60
CA GLY A 588 -60.77 28.96 49.02
C GLY A 588 -59.95 27.93 49.81
N VAL A 589 -58.96 27.30 49.16
CA VAL A 589 -57.95 26.44 49.81
C VAL A 589 -56.63 27.20 49.86
N ALA A 590 -56.23 27.64 51.05
CA ALA A 590 -54.97 28.35 51.26
C ALA A 590 -53.83 27.37 51.60
N GLY A 591 -52.78 27.37 50.77
CA GLY A 591 -51.55 26.61 50.97
C GLY A 591 -50.30 27.50 50.99
N GLY A 592 -49.15 26.94 51.35
CA GLY A 592 -47.91 27.70 51.36
C GLY A 592 -46.78 27.08 52.17
N PHE A 593 -45.66 27.79 52.22
CA PHE A 593 -44.55 27.48 53.10
C PHE A 593 -44.19 28.70 53.98
N GLU A 594 -43.65 28.42 55.15
CA GLU A 594 -43.26 29.41 56.14
C GLU A 594 -41.92 29.04 56.80
N LEU A 595 -41.07 30.04 56.96
CA LEU A 595 -39.85 30.01 57.77
C LEU A 595 -40.05 30.93 58.96
N ILE A 596 -39.89 30.39 60.18
CA ILE A 596 -39.96 31.15 61.43
C ILE A 596 -38.65 30.98 62.17
N GLY A 597 -37.92 32.07 62.38
CA GLY A 597 -36.71 32.09 63.19
C GLY A 597 -36.94 32.87 64.48
N GLY A 598 -36.64 32.27 65.63
CA GLY A 598 -36.74 32.93 66.93
C GLY A 598 -36.38 32.01 68.10
N GLY A 599 -35.88 32.56 69.21
CA GLY A 599 -35.61 31.79 70.44
C GLY A 599 -34.51 30.71 70.32
N GLY A 600 -33.64 30.78 69.31
CA GLY A 600 -32.56 29.81 69.09
C GLY A 600 -32.89 28.64 68.15
N ALA A 601 -34.08 28.65 67.53
CA ALA A 601 -34.51 27.65 66.55
C ALA A 601 -34.95 28.31 65.22
N ILE A 602 -34.90 27.53 64.15
CA ILE A 602 -35.45 27.86 62.83
C ILE A 602 -36.40 26.72 62.46
N ASP A 603 -37.68 27.04 62.33
CA ASP A 603 -38.71 26.08 61.93
C ASP A 603 -39.13 26.31 60.47
N PHE A 604 -39.23 25.23 59.70
CA PHE A 604 -39.78 25.23 58.35
C PHE A 604 -41.11 24.47 58.34
N GLY A 605 -42.19 25.15 57.97
CA GLY A 605 -43.54 24.59 57.89
C GLY A 605 -44.09 24.64 56.47
N VAL A 606 -44.69 23.54 56.01
CA VAL A 606 -45.44 23.49 54.75
C VAL A 606 -46.89 23.16 55.06
N ARG A 607 -47.82 24.01 54.59
CA ARG A 607 -49.27 23.75 54.60
C ARG A 607 -49.71 23.40 53.19
N ALA A 608 -49.95 22.11 52.96
CA ALA A 608 -50.42 21.60 51.67
C ALA A 608 -51.30 20.37 51.87
N THR A 609 -52.20 20.13 50.92
CA THR A 609 -52.94 18.85 50.81
C THR A 609 -52.02 17.71 50.39
N THR A 610 -51.02 18.02 49.55
CA THR A 610 -49.95 17.10 49.12
C THR A 610 -48.62 17.84 49.03
N PHE A 611 -47.55 17.27 49.58
CA PHE A 611 -46.17 17.73 49.40
C PHE A 611 -45.37 16.62 48.72
N TYR A 612 -44.69 16.91 47.61
CA TYR A 612 -43.96 15.90 46.85
C TYR A 612 -42.74 16.48 46.15
N VAL A 613 -41.77 15.60 45.87
CA VAL A 613 -40.67 15.87 44.93
C VAL A 613 -40.97 15.11 43.66
N ALA A 614 -40.95 15.78 42.51
CA ALA A 614 -41.19 15.15 41.20
C ALA A 614 -40.10 15.53 40.20
N SER A 615 -39.91 14.65 39.20
CA SER A 615 -39.14 14.97 38.01
C SER A 615 -39.73 16.16 37.26
N PRO A 616 -38.92 17.04 36.65
CA PRO A 616 -39.40 18.06 35.73
C PRO A 616 -40.20 17.47 34.56
N ALA A 617 -41.14 18.22 34.00
CA ALA A 617 -41.84 17.82 32.79
C ALA A 617 -40.97 18.10 31.54
N GLY A 618 -40.88 17.15 30.62
CA GLY A 618 -40.13 17.29 29.37
C GLY A 618 -40.06 16.01 28.55
N SER A 619 -39.88 16.13 27.22
CA SER A 619 -39.69 14.98 26.34
C SER A 619 -38.43 14.20 26.76
N GLY A 620 -38.55 12.89 26.98
CA GLY A 620 -37.43 12.02 27.39
C GLY A 620 -37.18 11.93 28.89
N ILE A 621 -37.93 12.65 29.74
CA ILE A 621 -37.85 12.54 31.21
C ILE A 621 -38.98 11.65 31.71
N ALA A 622 -38.65 10.52 32.33
CA ALA A 622 -39.65 9.63 32.92
C ALA A 622 -40.32 10.33 34.12
N SER A 623 -41.66 10.39 34.11
CA SER A 623 -42.43 10.95 35.21
C SER A 623 -42.24 10.10 36.48
N ALA A 624 -41.68 10.70 37.53
CA ALA A 624 -41.43 10.03 38.79
C ALA A 624 -41.73 10.94 39.99
N VAL A 625 -42.35 10.36 41.03
CA VAL A 625 -42.59 10.99 42.33
C VAL A 625 -41.96 10.12 43.43
N PRO A 626 -40.64 10.22 43.67
CA PRO A 626 -39.93 9.35 44.61
C PRO A 626 -40.35 9.54 46.07
N PHE A 627 -40.85 10.72 46.42
CA PHE A 627 -41.26 11.08 47.78
C PHE A 627 -42.56 11.90 47.74
N ILE A 628 -43.54 11.47 48.52
CA ILE A 628 -44.82 12.18 48.66
C ILE A 628 -45.39 12.03 50.08
N VAL A 629 -45.83 13.16 50.64
CA VAL A 629 -46.58 13.24 51.90
C VAL A 629 -48.00 13.68 51.58
N ARG A 630 -48.97 12.90 52.05
CA ARG A 630 -50.40 13.17 51.89
C ARG A 630 -51.03 13.42 53.25
N THR A 631 -51.66 14.58 53.38
CA THR A 631 -52.31 15.02 54.62
C THR A 631 -53.82 14.82 54.59
N THR A 632 -54.37 14.33 53.47
CA THR A 632 -55.77 13.95 53.28
C THR A 632 -55.84 12.60 52.58
N GLU A 633 -56.85 11.78 52.89
CA GLU A 633 -57.09 10.51 52.20
C GLU A 633 -57.34 10.78 50.72
N THR A 634 -56.72 9.99 49.84
CA THR A 634 -56.87 10.16 48.39
C THR A 634 -57.25 8.84 47.74
N ILE A 635 -58.21 8.85 46.83
CA ILE A 635 -58.57 7.68 46.04
C ILE A 635 -57.77 7.71 44.73
N ILE A 636 -56.92 6.72 44.49
CA ILE A 636 -56.21 6.54 43.22
C ILE A 636 -56.59 5.17 42.65
N GLY A 637 -57.13 5.16 41.43
CA GLY A 637 -57.51 3.90 40.76
C GLY A 637 -58.54 3.08 41.53
N GLY A 638 -59.41 3.72 42.33
CA GLY A 638 -60.41 3.05 43.17
C GLY A 638 -59.89 2.53 44.51
N VAL A 639 -58.60 2.72 44.83
CA VAL A 639 -57.99 2.34 46.11
C VAL A 639 -57.82 3.58 46.98
N THR A 640 -58.34 3.54 48.21
CA THR A 640 -58.12 4.58 49.22
C THR A 640 -56.68 4.51 49.72
N ILE A 641 -55.89 5.53 49.42
CA ILE A 641 -54.55 5.75 49.94
C ILE A 641 -54.70 6.56 51.25
N PRO A 642 -54.31 5.99 52.40
CA PRO A 642 -54.38 6.69 53.68
C PRO A 642 -53.53 7.96 53.73
N ILE A 643 -53.69 8.72 54.80
CA ILE A 643 -52.72 9.76 55.16
C ILE A 643 -51.36 9.11 55.48
N GLY A 644 -50.27 9.69 54.99
CA GLY A 644 -48.95 9.11 55.22
C GLY A 644 -47.84 9.65 54.34
N MET A 645 -46.62 9.17 54.64
CA MET A 645 -45.43 9.32 53.82
C MET A 645 -45.27 8.08 52.94
N TYR A 646 -45.06 8.30 51.65
CA TYR A 646 -44.81 7.25 50.67
C TYR A 646 -43.48 7.52 49.98
N VAL A 647 -42.65 6.48 49.93
CA VAL A 647 -41.34 6.50 49.28
C VAL A 647 -41.30 5.33 48.29
N ALA A 648 -40.89 5.59 47.06
CA ALA A 648 -40.84 4.56 46.02
C ALA A 648 -39.71 3.55 46.29
N ASP A 649 -38.48 4.04 46.45
CA ASP A 649 -37.29 3.27 46.81
C ASP A 649 -36.49 4.04 47.87
N ALA A 650 -35.98 3.35 48.91
CA ALA A 650 -35.21 3.96 49.98
C ALA A 650 -33.91 3.19 50.26
N PHE A 651 -32.76 3.88 50.19
CA PHE A 651 -31.49 3.38 50.70
C PHE A 651 -31.22 3.99 52.08
N ILE A 652 -31.40 3.22 53.14
CA ILE A 652 -31.23 3.68 54.52
C ILE A 652 -29.90 3.16 55.06
N GLN A 653 -28.94 4.06 55.29
CA GLN A 653 -27.60 3.69 55.74
C GLN A 653 -27.62 2.95 57.09
N ASN A 654 -28.44 3.44 58.04
CA ASN A 654 -28.65 2.80 59.33
C ASN A 654 -30.13 2.99 59.74
N ALA A 655 -30.86 1.89 59.92
CA ALA A 655 -32.24 1.92 60.39
C ALA A 655 -32.34 1.33 61.80
N SER A 656 -33.01 2.04 62.72
CA SER A 656 -33.51 1.48 63.98
C SER A 656 -35.02 1.45 63.91
N ILE A 657 -35.61 0.25 63.93
CA ILE A 657 -37.05 0.07 63.77
C ILE A 657 -37.59 -0.65 65.01
N THR A 658 -38.37 0.05 65.84
CA THR A 658 -38.99 -0.54 67.04
C THR A 658 -40.05 -1.57 66.68
N ASN A 659 -40.92 -1.25 65.72
CA ASN A 659 -41.91 -2.17 65.18
C ASN A 659 -42.05 -1.93 63.67
N ALA A 660 -41.87 -2.98 62.87
CA ALA A 660 -42.10 -2.96 61.43
C ALA A 660 -43.37 -3.74 61.10
N LYS A 661 -44.30 -3.15 60.35
CA LYS A 661 -45.34 -3.89 59.63
C LYS A 661 -44.84 -4.11 58.20
N ILE A 662 -44.47 -5.34 57.87
CA ILE A 662 -44.01 -5.71 56.53
C ILE A 662 -45.15 -6.41 55.81
N GLY A 663 -45.58 -5.87 54.67
CA GLY A 663 -46.69 -6.44 53.88
C GLY A 663 -46.30 -7.64 53.01
N GLY A 664 -45.00 -7.89 52.85
CA GLY A 664 -44.46 -8.96 52.00
C GLY A 664 -43.37 -9.77 52.71
N ASP A 665 -42.60 -10.51 51.91
CA ASP A 665 -41.49 -11.34 52.39
C ASP A 665 -40.23 -10.50 52.63
N ILE A 666 -39.27 -11.04 53.39
CA ILE A 666 -37.95 -10.42 53.62
C ILE A 666 -36.89 -11.35 53.06
N TRP A 667 -36.01 -10.87 52.17
CA TRP A 667 -34.98 -11.70 51.55
C TRP A 667 -33.64 -10.98 51.37
N ALA A 668 -32.56 -11.76 51.29
CA ALA A 668 -31.26 -11.29 50.85
C ALA A 668 -31.29 -10.94 49.36
N SER A 669 -30.61 -9.87 48.94
CA SER A 669 -30.59 -9.42 47.55
C SER A 669 -30.10 -10.46 46.53
N ASN A 670 -29.34 -11.47 46.97
CA ASN A 670 -28.86 -12.59 46.15
C ASN A 670 -29.66 -13.89 46.36
N PHE A 671 -30.87 -13.81 46.91
CA PHE A 671 -31.69 -15.00 47.16
C PHE A 671 -32.11 -15.68 45.85
N VAL A 672 -31.81 -16.98 45.75
CA VAL A 672 -32.28 -17.89 44.70
C VAL A 672 -32.76 -19.16 45.39
N ALA A 673 -34.02 -19.53 45.17
CA ALA A 673 -34.64 -20.69 45.81
C ALA A 673 -33.78 -21.95 45.61
N GLY A 674 -33.46 -22.63 46.71
CA GLY A 674 -32.63 -23.83 46.78
C GLY A 674 -31.14 -23.63 46.49
N GLN A 675 -30.67 -22.41 46.18
CA GLN A 675 -29.29 -22.18 45.72
C GLN A 675 -28.50 -21.18 46.57
N SER A 676 -29.03 -19.99 46.85
CA SER A 676 -28.27 -18.92 47.52
C SER A 676 -29.14 -17.99 48.35
N GLY A 677 -28.51 -17.31 49.31
CA GLY A 677 -29.16 -16.30 50.16
C GLY A 677 -30.11 -16.89 51.21
N TRP A 678 -30.99 -16.03 51.73
CA TRP A 678 -32.05 -16.39 52.66
C TRP A 678 -33.34 -15.63 52.34
N ARG A 679 -34.49 -16.22 52.67
CA ARG A 679 -35.81 -15.61 52.59
C ARG A 679 -36.66 -16.03 53.77
N LEU A 680 -37.27 -15.06 54.44
CA LEU A 680 -38.37 -15.24 55.38
C LEU A 680 -39.67 -14.96 54.62
N TYR A 681 -40.46 -15.99 54.40
CA TYR A 681 -41.76 -15.89 53.78
C TYR A 681 -42.76 -15.27 54.76
N ARG A 682 -43.69 -14.48 54.26
CA ARG A 682 -44.82 -13.94 55.05
C ARG A 682 -45.73 -15.04 55.62
N SER A 683 -45.62 -16.27 55.13
CA SER A 683 -46.27 -17.47 55.69
C SER A 683 -45.64 -17.92 57.02
N GLY A 684 -44.43 -17.44 57.34
CA GLY A 684 -43.66 -17.83 58.52
C GLY A 684 -42.50 -18.79 58.23
N ASP A 685 -42.42 -19.36 57.03
CA ASP A 685 -41.31 -20.25 56.64
C ASP A 685 -40.01 -19.47 56.42
N MET A 686 -38.87 -20.08 56.76
CA MET A 686 -37.55 -19.52 56.49
C MET A 686 -36.72 -20.48 55.65
N GLU A 687 -36.25 -20.00 54.50
CA GLU A 687 -35.33 -20.71 53.61
C GLU A 687 -33.95 -20.04 53.68
N ILE A 688 -32.90 -20.81 53.94
CA ILE A 688 -31.54 -20.29 54.14
C ILE A 688 -30.49 -21.26 53.62
N ASN A 689 -29.57 -20.76 52.79
CA ASN A 689 -28.37 -21.51 52.41
C ASN A 689 -27.24 -21.26 53.44
N ASN A 690 -26.57 -22.32 53.92
CA ASN A 690 -25.47 -22.28 54.90
C ASN A 690 -25.83 -21.67 56.28
N LEU A 691 -26.85 -22.20 56.97
CA LEU A 691 -27.20 -21.77 58.33
C LEU A 691 -26.08 -22.04 59.35
N ARG A 692 -25.59 -21.00 60.02
CA ARG A 692 -24.75 -21.10 61.23
C ARG A 692 -25.51 -20.52 62.43
N ALA A 693 -26.17 -21.39 63.19
CA ALA A 693 -26.92 -21.02 64.39
C ALA A 693 -26.09 -21.18 65.67
N ARG A 694 -26.40 -20.36 66.70
CA ARG A 694 -25.88 -20.49 68.07
C ARG A 694 -27.06 -20.70 69.01
N GLY A 695 -26.89 -21.50 70.06
CA GLY A 695 -27.97 -21.88 70.99
C GLY A 695 -28.53 -23.28 70.69
N ALA A 696 -29.61 -23.65 71.37
CA ALA A 696 -30.27 -24.93 71.18
C ALA A 696 -31.11 -24.94 69.89
N ILE A 697 -31.11 -26.07 69.17
CA ILE A 697 -31.90 -26.28 67.96
C ILE A 697 -32.84 -27.46 68.22
N ALA A 698 -34.14 -27.21 68.17
CA ALA A 698 -35.18 -28.21 68.33
C ALA A 698 -35.99 -28.31 67.03
N GLY A 699 -36.34 -29.53 66.63
CA GLY A 699 -37.18 -29.80 65.47
C GLY A 699 -38.16 -30.95 65.75
N GLY A 700 -39.30 -30.93 65.06
CA GLY A 700 -40.40 -31.86 65.29
C GLY A 700 -41.20 -31.51 66.54
N ALA A 701 -41.55 -32.50 67.36
CA ALA A 701 -42.35 -32.29 68.58
C ALA A 701 -41.56 -31.72 69.78
N PHE A 702 -40.24 -31.51 69.66
CA PHE A 702 -39.43 -30.91 70.71
C PHE A 702 -39.66 -29.40 70.82
N THR A 703 -40.05 -28.92 72.00
CA THR A 703 -40.17 -27.48 72.34
C THR A 703 -39.10 -27.02 73.34
N GLY A 704 -38.23 -27.93 73.77
CA GLY A 704 -37.17 -27.74 74.75
C GLY A 704 -36.31 -29.02 74.83
N ALA A 705 -35.43 -29.11 75.84
CA ALA A 705 -34.57 -30.28 75.99
C ALA A 705 -35.37 -31.57 76.30
N ASP A 706 -36.50 -31.46 77.01
CA ASP A 706 -37.29 -32.60 77.47
C ASP A 706 -37.85 -33.44 76.30
N TRP A 707 -37.94 -34.76 76.52
CA TRP A 707 -38.57 -35.66 75.54
C TRP A 707 -40.03 -35.28 75.31
N PRO A 708 -40.50 -35.21 74.05
CA PRO A 708 -41.89 -34.91 73.77
C PRO A 708 -42.81 -36.04 74.26
N ALA A 709 -43.96 -35.66 74.82
CA ALA A 709 -44.97 -36.59 75.31
C ALA A 709 -45.53 -37.51 74.20
N ALA A 710 -45.57 -37.02 72.96
CA ALA A 710 -45.92 -37.78 71.76
C ALA A 710 -45.25 -37.17 70.52
N GLY A 711 -45.09 -37.97 69.47
CA GLY A 711 -44.37 -37.58 68.24
C GLY A 711 -42.86 -37.77 68.35
N GLY A 712 -42.14 -37.50 67.26
CA GLY A 712 -40.68 -37.57 67.21
C GLY A 712 -40.09 -36.27 66.69
N GLY A 713 -38.77 -36.18 66.69
CA GLY A 713 -38.04 -35.02 66.24
C GLY A 713 -36.58 -35.12 66.66
N PHE A 714 -35.89 -33.99 66.67
CA PHE A 714 -34.54 -33.92 67.23
C PHE A 714 -34.41 -32.70 68.14
N TYR A 715 -33.53 -32.82 69.12
CA TYR A 715 -33.05 -31.72 69.93
C TYR A 715 -31.53 -31.78 69.95
N LEU A 716 -30.89 -30.67 69.58
CA LEU A 716 -29.45 -30.46 69.66
C LEU A 716 -29.21 -29.31 70.63
N GLY A 717 -28.80 -29.64 71.85
CA GLY A 717 -28.47 -28.68 72.89
C GLY A 717 -27.03 -28.83 73.39
N PRO A 718 -26.57 -27.91 74.25
CA PRO A 718 -25.21 -27.93 74.80
C PRO A 718 -24.90 -29.21 75.58
N ASP A 719 -25.91 -29.82 76.20
CA ASP A 719 -25.73 -30.96 77.11
C ASP A 719 -26.13 -32.31 76.49
N VAL A 720 -26.91 -32.31 75.40
CA VAL A 720 -27.47 -33.55 74.85
C VAL A 720 -27.89 -33.39 73.38
N PHE A 721 -27.65 -34.43 72.60
CA PHE A 721 -28.31 -34.68 71.32
C PHE A 721 -29.36 -35.76 71.50
N ARG A 722 -30.61 -35.46 71.14
CA ARG A 722 -31.77 -36.36 71.23
C ARG A 722 -32.43 -36.49 69.88
N ILE A 723 -32.85 -37.69 69.53
CA ILE A 723 -33.72 -37.95 68.39
C ILE A 723 -34.78 -38.99 68.75
N GLY A 724 -36.00 -38.80 68.24
CA GLY A 724 -37.15 -39.66 68.50
C GLY A 724 -37.91 -39.28 69.76
N SER A 725 -38.47 -40.28 70.46
CA SER A 725 -39.23 -40.07 71.70
C SER A 725 -39.06 -41.25 72.64
N GLN A 726 -38.56 -40.97 73.85
CA GLN A 726 -38.33 -41.98 74.88
C GLN A 726 -39.62 -42.76 75.25
N PRO A 727 -40.78 -42.11 75.50
CA PRO A 727 -42.05 -42.82 75.72
C PRO A 727 -42.45 -43.81 74.62
N SER A 728 -42.07 -43.52 73.37
CA SER A 728 -42.40 -44.38 72.22
C SER A 728 -41.53 -45.63 72.12
N GLY A 729 -40.47 -45.74 72.93
CA GLY A 729 -39.47 -46.80 72.83
C GLY A 729 -38.63 -46.74 71.55
N LYS A 730 -38.70 -45.64 70.78
CA LYS A 730 -37.91 -45.40 69.57
C LYS A 730 -37.16 -44.08 69.73
N TYR A 731 -35.99 -44.15 70.34
CA TYR A 731 -35.19 -42.98 70.65
C TYR A 731 -33.69 -43.27 70.60
N PHE A 732 -32.92 -42.20 70.48
CA PHE A 732 -31.48 -42.21 70.62
C PHE A 732 -31.05 -40.91 71.30
N GLU A 733 -30.24 -41.05 72.34
CA GLU A 733 -29.69 -39.95 73.12
C GLU A 733 -28.17 -40.05 73.16
N VAL A 734 -27.49 -38.92 73.05
CA VAL A 734 -26.07 -38.77 73.33
C VAL A 734 -25.92 -37.59 74.29
N ASN A 735 -25.43 -37.84 75.49
CA ASN A 735 -25.17 -36.77 76.44
C ASN A 735 -23.79 -36.13 76.20
N SER A 736 -23.53 -34.99 76.85
CA SER A 736 -22.25 -34.27 76.76
C SER A 736 -21.08 -35.04 77.41
N SER A 737 -21.36 -36.03 78.25
CA SER A 737 -20.35 -36.93 78.83
C SER A 737 -19.90 -38.04 77.87
N GLY A 738 -20.57 -38.17 76.71
CA GLY A 738 -20.29 -39.19 75.71
C GLY A 738 -21.03 -40.51 75.93
N ASP A 739 -21.90 -40.59 76.92
CA ASP A 739 -22.80 -41.74 77.10
C ASP A 739 -23.89 -41.71 76.02
N VAL A 740 -24.26 -42.89 75.57
CA VAL A 740 -25.25 -43.10 74.52
C VAL A 740 -26.37 -43.93 75.10
N HIS A 741 -27.62 -43.49 74.92
CA HIS A 741 -28.77 -44.24 75.39
C HIS A 741 -29.77 -44.52 74.27
N SER A 742 -30.13 -45.79 74.13
CA SER A 742 -31.18 -46.27 73.24
C SER A 742 -31.76 -47.58 73.79
N PRO A 743 -32.94 -48.02 73.32
CA PRO A 743 -33.63 -49.19 73.90
C PRO A 743 -32.80 -50.48 74.02
N GLN A 744 -31.88 -50.76 73.09
CA GLN A 744 -31.10 -52.01 73.04
C GLN A 744 -29.58 -51.81 73.08
N PHE A 745 -29.12 -50.56 73.10
CA PHE A 745 -27.71 -50.20 73.13
C PHE A 745 -27.50 -48.99 74.03
N ASN A 746 -26.74 -49.20 75.10
CA ASN A 746 -26.34 -48.13 76.01
C ASN A 746 -24.83 -48.14 76.21
N ILE A 747 -24.21 -46.96 76.27
CA ILE A 747 -22.83 -46.78 76.73
C ILE A 747 -22.91 -45.96 77.99
N ASP A 748 -22.48 -46.53 79.12
CA ASP A 748 -22.41 -45.81 80.40
C ASP A 748 -20.97 -45.80 80.89
N GLY A 749 -20.36 -44.61 81.02
CA GLY A 749 -18.98 -44.47 81.51
C GLY A 749 -17.95 -45.22 80.66
N GLY A 750 -18.18 -45.31 79.35
CA GLY A 750 -17.34 -46.04 78.39
C GLY A 750 -17.61 -47.55 78.27
N LEU A 751 -18.50 -48.13 79.08
CA LEU A 751 -18.90 -49.52 78.97
C LEU A 751 -20.11 -49.67 78.05
N ALA A 752 -19.92 -50.26 76.88
CA ALA A 752 -21.00 -50.61 75.98
C ALA A 752 -21.77 -51.85 76.45
N ARG A 753 -23.08 -51.69 76.64
CA ARG A 753 -24.04 -52.74 76.97
C ARG A 753 -25.01 -52.93 75.82
N PHE A 754 -25.18 -54.19 75.42
CA PHE A 754 -26.18 -54.60 74.46
C PHE A 754 -27.22 -55.49 75.16
N SER A 755 -28.49 -55.29 74.82
CA SER A 755 -29.60 -56.12 75.29
C SER A 755 -30.43 -56.65 74.12
N GLY A 756 -30.99 -57.86 74.26
CA GLY A 756 -31.70 -58.57 73.18
C GLY A 756 -30.89 -59.72 72.58
N GLU A 757 -31.35 -60.24 71.43
CA GLU A 757 -30.67 -61.32 70.72
C GLU A 757 -29.47 -60.78 69.93
N LEU A 758 -28.28 -61.25 70.28
CA LEU A 758 -27.04 -60.92 69.58
C LEU A 758 -26.67 -62.06 68.64
N ALA A 759 -26.74 -61.84 67.32
CA ALA A 759 -26.37 -62.82 66.30
C ALA A 759 -25.04 -62.44 65.63
N GLY A 760 -24.13 -63.41 65.43
CA GLY A 760 -22.90 -63.21 64.65
C GLY A 760 -21.75 -62.49 65.38
N VAL A 761 -21.67 -62.62 66.71
CA VAL A 761 -20.65 -61.94 67.53
C VAL A 761 -19.26 -62.60 67.37
N ILE A 762 -18.24 -61.82 66.97
CA ILE A 762 -16.84 -62.27 66.85
C ILE A 762 -15.97 -61.35 67.71
N GLY A 763 -15.24 -61.91 68.70
CA GLY A 763 -14.35 -61.15 69.59
C GLY A 763 -13.97 -61.91 70.87
N THR A 764 -13.08 -61.33 71.67
CA THR A 764 -12.63 -61.88 72.97
C THR A 764 -13.48 -61.32 74.10
N PHE A 765 -14.27 -62.16 74.78
CA PHE A 765 -15.15 -61.76 75.88
C PHE A 765 -14.65 -62.34 77.21
N SER A 766 -14.51 -61.51 78.23
CA SER A 766 -14.31 -61.98 79.61
C SER A 766 -15.66 -62.02 80.30
N LEU A 767 -16.17 -63.23 80.58
CA LEU A 767 -17.40 -63.41 81.36
C LEU A 767 -17.09 -63.21 82.85
N VAL A 768 -17.50 -62.08 83.42
CA VAL A 768 -17.53 -61.89 84.88
C VAL A 768 -18.73 -62.66 85.44
N ARG A 769 -18.51 -63.91 85.88
CA ARG A 769 -19.51 -64.68 86.66
C ARG A 769 -19.40 -64.31 88.14
N SER A 770 -20.55 -64.05 88.78
CA SER A 770 -20.69 -63.79 90.22
C SER A 770 -20.09 -64.93 91.09
N PRO A 771 -19.46 -64.64 92.25
CA PRO A 771 -18.92 -65.67 93.13
C PRO A 771 -20.04 -66.43 93.87
N THR A 772 -19.83 -67.73 94.08
CA THR A 772 -20.62 -68.68 94.91
C THR A 772 -21.91 -69.27 94.30
N ARG A 773 -21.77 -70.45 93.66
CA ARG A 773 -22.86 -71.44 93.58
C ARG A 773 -22.63 -72.48 94.68
N ALA A 774 -23.29 -72.33 95.81
CA ALA A 774 -23.56 -73.43 96.72
C ALA A 774 -24.77 -74.21 96.20
N GLY A 775 -24.64 -75.53 96.08
CA GLY A 775 -25.73 -76.45 95.77
C GLY A 775 -25.31 -77.88 96.15
N PRO A 776 -26.11 -78.63 96.93
CA PRO A 776 -25.69 -79.85 97.61
C PRO A 776 -25.72 -81.09 96.71
N ALA A 777 -25.17 -82.18 97.25
CA ALA A 777 -24.97 -83.51 96.68
C ALA A 777 -26.19 -84.17 95.98
N GLY A 778 -25.91 -85.04 95.00
CA GLY A 778 -26.68 -86.28 94.80
C GLY A 778 -27.17 -86.65 93.38
N ASN A 779 -26.40 -87.52 92.72
CA ASN A 779 -26.74 -88.63 91.79
C ASN A 779 -27.31 -88.43 90.37
N ALA A 780 -26.64 -89.20 89.47
CA ALA A 780 -26.81 -89.55 88.06
C ALA A 780 -26.40 -88.50 87.01
#